data_AF-A0A9D6ZI69-F1
#
_entry.id   AF-A0A9D6ZI69-F1
#
_cell.length_a   1.000
_cell.length_b   1.000
_cell.length_c   1.000
_cell.angle_alpha   90.00
_cell.angle_beta   90.00
_cell.angle_gamma   90.00
#
_symmetry.space_group_name_H-M   'P 1'
#
loop_
_entity.id
_entity.type
_entity.pdbx_description
1 polymer ?
#
loop_
_entity_poly.entity_id
_entity_poly.type
_entity_poly.pdbx_seq_one_letter_code
_entity_poly.pdbx_strand_id
1 'polypeptide(L)'
;MGSATTTTTTTTATIPVTVDGQTIEVKPGTTVLEAARMLKISIPTLCHHSAVEAYGACRVCMTEIEVRGKKRMVTACNFPIREPLAVFAESDATKRQRRGVLSMMLARWPNVPAIQTLAKRYGVQNPGYKHPLRNEAPDACILCGLCVKACSEMVWEDVIAFAGRGARRRVAMPFGKQSERCTGCGTCAYICPTGAIKVADEKNNPVDPARIRKYGFRLTKEMATLDDSQCKMRRVGTAHLVEIMDAYDLLPTHNYKFGKHAEIARISSPVWTSLVRQNVPDGCWVGCQMSCAKAVDDFVPRTGPYKGRKVLVDGPEYETVASCGSNIGVFEPHDIIELNFYCDTYGIDTISFGTACAFAMECYEAGVLDKRKTGGLDLKFGNATAALELLHHMSRGEGFGVLVGQGIRQMKRIFAERFGGDPKFLHDIGMEAKGLEYSEYVSKESLAQQAGYAMAQKGPQHDEAWLIFMDMVNKQLPTFEKKAEALYYFPMWRTWFGLMGLCKLPWNDVEPEDNAKWPEPNKVPGHVEGYENFLSGMIGGDFKIQDILKMSERVYNFQRVFAIRMGHGRREDDRGPYRAMGPVTAEEYESRAERYDGQLKELVKVDPAGKSTAQKMALLRQYREEQYEGVLDAVYKRRGWTRNGTPTPETLKGLGIDYPWVVEVVKARMAEEGSA
;
A
#
# COMPACT_ATOMS: atom_id res chain seq x y z
N MET A 1 -18.86 -22.89 12.29
CA MET A 1 -20.02 -22.56 13.14
C MET A 1 -20.60 -21.24 12.69
N GLY A 2 -21.89 -21.19 12.39
CA GLY A 2 -22.57 -19.98 11.94
C GLY A 2 -22.61 -18.94 13.06
N SER A 3 -21.71 -17.95 12.98
CA SER A 3 -21.93 -16.67 13.64
C SER A 3 -23.05 -15.98 12.88
N ALA A 4 -24.25 -16.01 13.44
CA ALA A 4 -25.33 -15.15 13.04
C ALA A 4 -24.84 -13.70 13.14
N THR A 5 -24.37 -13.15 12.02
CA THR A 5 -24.37 -11.72 11.79
C THR A 5 -25.81 -11.28 11.99
N THR A 6 -26.07 -10.71 13.16
CA THR A 6 -27.22 -9.85 13.35
C THR A 6 -26.96 -8.68 12.42
N THR A 7 -27.42 -8.80 11.17
CA THR A 7 -27.54 -7.69 10.24
C THR A 7 -28.50 -6.74 10.93
N THR A 8 -27.95 -5.81 11.70
CA THR A 8 -28.65 -4.58 12.02
C THR A 8 -28.76 -3.86 10.69
N THR A 9 -29.81 -4.19 9.93
CA THR A 9 -30.38 -3.35 8.90
C THR A 9 -30.76 -2.06 9.61
N THR A 10 -29.77 -1.19 9.76
CA THR A 10 -30.02 0.21 10.07
C THR A 10 -30.62 0.73 8.79
N THR A 11 -31.94 0.64 8.66
CA THR A 11 -32.70 1.30 7.60
C THR A 11 -32.41 2.78 7.76
N THR A 12 -31.36 3.28 7.12
CA THR A 12 -31.01 4.69 7.16
C THR A 12 -32.21 5.42 6.60
N ALA A 13 -32.95 6.11 7.47
CA ALA A 13 -34.13 6.89 7.10
C ALA A 13 -33.73 7.83 5.95
N THR A 14 -34.32 7.62 4.77
CA THR A 14 -34.10 8.49 3.63
C THR A 14 -35.02 9.71 3.73
N ILE A 15 -34.61 10.78 3.08
CA ILE A 15 -35.34 12.04 3.07
C ILE A 15 -35.83 12.31 1.65
N PRO A 16 -37.14 12.50 1.43
CA PRO A 16 -37.66 12.90 0.13
C PRO A 16 -37.26 14.33 -0.20
N VAL A 17 -36.71 14.52 -1.39
CA VAL A 17 -36.36 15.84 -1.94
C VAL A 17 -36.88 15.97 -3.35
N THR A 18 -37.58 17.07 -3.64
CA THR A 18 -38.07 17.39 -4.98
C THR A 18 -37.22 18.49 -5.60
N VAL A 19 -36.53 18.23 -6.72
CA VAL A 19 -35.73 19.21 -7.47
C VAL A 19 -36.39 19.47 -8.81
N ASP A 20 -36.81 20.72 -9.06
CA ASP A 20 -37.52 21.13 -10.29
C ASP A 20 -38.64 20.15 -10.72
N GLY A 21 -39.42 19.67 -9.75
CA GLY A 21 -40.56 18.76 -9.97
C GLY A 21 -40.22 17.27 -10.00
N GLN A 22 -38.94 16.88 -9.92
CA GLN A 22 -38.52 15.48 -9.84
C GLN A 22 -38.16 15.10 -8.40
N THR A 23 -38.71 14.02 -7.88
CA THR A 23 -38.51 13.58 -6.49
C THR A 23 -37.48 12.45 -6.42
N ILE A 24 -36.60 12.53 -5.41
CA ILE A 24 -35.60 11.50 -5.09
C ILE A 24 -35.49 11.32 -3.57
N GLU A 25 -35.18 10.11 -3.14
CA GLU A 25 -34.85 9.78 -1.76
C GLU A 25 -33.33 9.86 -1.56
N VAL A 26 -32.87 10.66 -0.60
CA VAL A 26 -31.44 10.83 -0.29
C VAL A 26 -31.13 10.51 1.16
N LYS A 27 -29.85 10.20 1.44
CA LYS A 27 -29.38 10.04 2.80
C LYS A 27 -29.31 11.40 3.52
N PRO A 28 -29.58 11.46 4.83
CA PRO A 28 -29.34 12.68 5.61
C PRO A 28 -27.91 13.18 5.44
N GLY A 29 -27.75 14.48 5.18
CA GLY A 29 -26.45 15.11 4.95
C GLY A 29 -26.05 15.27 3.48
N THR A 30 -26.72 14.57 2.53
CA THR A 30 -26.52 14.83 1.09
C THR A 30 -26.77 16.29 0.77
N THR A 31 -25.91 16.90 -0.05
CA THR A 31 -26.06 18.31 -0.43
C THR A 31 -27.11 18.48 -1.52
N VAL A 32 -27.70 19.68 -1.62
CA VAL A 32 -28.64 20.02 -2.70
C VAL A 32 -28.02 19.83 -4.10
N LEU A 33 -26.73 20.13 -4.26
CA LEU A 33 -26.02 19.92 -5.52
C LEU A 33 -25.88 18.44 -5.89
N GLU A 34 -25.60 17.56 -4.92
CA GLU A 34 -25.52 16.12 -5.15
C GLU A 34 -26.89 15.54 -5.51
N ALA A 35 -27.94 15.92 -4.77
CA ALA A 35 -29.30 15.49 -5.08
C ALA A 35 -29.73 15.90 -6.49
N ALA A 36 -29.41 17.14 -6.92
CA ALA A 36 -29.67 17.60 -8.28
C ALA A 36 -28.88 16.79 -9.33
N ARG A 37 -27.61 16.45 -9.05
CA ARG A 37 -26.80 15.62 -9.96
C ARG A 37 -27.33 14.20 -10.12
N MET A 38 -27.86 13.59 -9.05
CA MET A 38 -28.49 12.27 -9.12
C MET A 38 -29.70 12.27 -10.06
N LEU A 39 -30.44 13.39 -10.12
CA LEU A 39 -31.55 13.62 -11.04
C LEU A 39 -31.13 14.16 -12.42
N LYS A 40 -29.81 14.25 -12.70
CA LYS A 40 -29.25 14.84 -13.92
C LYS A 40 -29.67 16.30 -14.16
N ILE A 41 -30.03 17.03 -13.10
CA ILE A 41 -30.36 18.47 -13.12
C ILE A 41 -29.08 19.29 -12.94
N SER A 42 -28.82 20.20 -13.88
CA SER A 42 -27.57 20.97 -13.93
C SER A 42 -27.65 22.26 -13.11
N ILE A 43 -27.03 22.26 -11.92
CA ILE A 43 -26.74 23.47 -11.14
C ILE A 43 -25.29 23.91 -11.41
N PRO A 44 -25.06 25.13 -11.94
CA PRO A 44 -23.71 25.59 -12.29
C PRO A 44 -22.85 25.89 -11.05
N THR A 45 -21.55 25.59 -11.15
CA THR A 45 -20.57 25.85 -10.09
C THR A 45 -19.23 26.26 -10.70
N LEU A 46 -18.48 27.16 -10.05
CA LEU A 46 -17.11 27.54 -10.44
C LEU A 46 -16.07 27.26 -9.33
N CYS A 47 -16.51 27.07 -8.08
CA CYS A 47 -15.65 26.83 -6.92
C CYS A 47 -15.91 25.49 -6.23
N HIS A 48 -16.49 24.53 -6.95
CA HIS A 48 -16.80 23.21 -6.42
C HIS A 48 -16.01 22.17 -7.21
N HIS A 49 -15.36 21.26 -6.50
CA HIS A 49 -14.76 20.04 -7.03
C HIS A 49 -15.00 18.94 -5.99
N SER A 50 -15.28 17.70 -6.41
CA SER A 50 -15.64 16.62 -5.47
C SER A 50 -14.50 16.19 -4.55
N ALA A 51 -13.25 16.56 -4.88
CA ALA A 51 -12.06 16.20 -4.11
C ALA A 51 -11.69 17.19 -2.99
N VAL A 52 -12.45 18.29 -2.81
CA VAL A 52 -12.23 19.27 -1.74
C VAL A 52 -13.56 19.64 -1.10
N GLU A 53 -13.56 20.03 0.17
CA GLU A 53 -14.80 20.36 0.86
C GLU A 53 -15.47 21.60 0.24
N ALA A 54 -16.78 21.55 0.03
CA ALA A 54 -17.52 22.64 -0.59
C ALA A 54 -17.71 23.82 0.38
N TYR A 55 -17.29 25.02 -0.01
CA TYR A 55 -17.39 26.24 0.83
C TYR A 55 -18.21 27.38 0.21
N GLY A 56 -18.65 27.23 -1.05
CA GLY A 56 -19.65 28.11 -1.66
C GLY A 56 -19.21 29.53 -2.06
N ALA A 57 -17.92 29.80 -2.27
CA ALA A 57 -17.45 31.16 -2.57
C ALA A 57 -18.00 31.80 -3.84
N CYS A 58 -18.13 31.07 -4.95
CA CYS A 58 -18.49 31.68 -6.24
C CYS A 58 -19.94 32.14 -6.29
N ARG A 59 -20.82 31.62 -5.41
CA ARG A 59 -22.27 31.90 -5.35
C ARG A 59 -23.08 31.63 -6.62
N VAL A 60 -22.46 31.09 -7.68
CA VAL A 60 -23.15 30.68 -8.91
C VAL A 60 -24.14 29.53 -8.66
N CYS A 61 -23.86 28.69 -7.65
CA CYS A 61 -24.70 27.56 -7.26
C CYS A 61 -25.93 27.95 -6.42
N MET A 62 -26.23 29.25 -6.27
CA MET A 62 -27.39 29.66 -5.51
C MET A 62 -28.68 29.09 -6.11
N THR A 63 -29.55 28.60 -5.24
CA THR A 63 -30.86 28.04 -5.57
C THR A 63 -31.86 28.43 -4.49
N GLU A 64 -33.10 28.63 -4.90
CA GLU A 64 -34.24 28.78 -4.00
C GLU A 64 -34.64 27.38 -3.49
N ILE A 65 -34.84 27.26 -2.18
CA ILE A 65 -35.41 26.06 -1.56
C ILE A 65 -36.66 26.43 -0.77
N GLU A 66 -37.57 25.48 -0.63
CA GLU A 66 -38.73 25.57 0.24
C GLU A 66 -38.69 24.48 1.29
N VAL A 67 -38.74 24.89 2.55
CA VAL A 67 -38.77 24.02 3.72
C VAL A 67 -39.98 24.41 4.55
N ARG A 68 -40.92 23.49 4.78
CA ARG A 68 -42.17 23.75 5.53
C ARG A 68 -42.93 25.00 5.04
N GLY A 69 -43.06 25.16 3.73
CA GLY A 69 -43.75 26.29 3.11
C GLY A 69 -42.99 27.63 3.13
N LYS A 70 -41.75 27.68 3.65
CA LYS A 70 -40.92 28.88 3.67
C LYS A 70 -39.83 28.81 2.61
N LYS A 71 -39.84 29.78 1.69
CA LYS A 71 -38.83 29.92 0.63
C LYS A 71 -37.61 30.71 1.11
N ARG A 72 -36.42 30.26 0.76
CA ARG A 72 -35.15 30.99 0.99
C ARG A 72 -34.08 30.64 -0.04
N MET A 73 -33.13 31.53 -0.24
CA MET A 73 -31.96 31.27 -1.07
C MET A 73 -30.87 30.55 -0.26
N VAL A 74 -30.28 29.51 -0.85
CA VAL A 74 -29.15 28.78 -0.29
C VAL A 74 -28.09 28.50 -1.35
N THR A 75 -26.87 28.15 -0.94
CA THR A 75 -25.82 27.64 -1.82
C THR A 75 -25.95 26.14 -1.98
N ALA A 76 -26.30 25.66 -3.17
CA ALA A 76 -26.57 24.24 -3.38
C ALA A 76 -25.38 23.32 -3.04
N CYS A 77 -24.15 23.80 -3.25
CA CYS A 77 -22.95 22.99 -3.13
C CYS A 77 -22.58 22.58 -1.69
N ASN A 78 -23.07 23.28 -0.67
CA ASN A 78 -22.71 23.00 0.73
C ASN A 78 -23.91 23.07 1.69
N PHE A 79 -25.13 23.09 1.16
CA PHE A 79 -26.34 23.06 1.97
C PHE A 79 -26.77 21.60 2.19
N PRO A 80 -26.65 21.05 3.42
CA PRO A 80 -27.01 19.67 3.71
C PRO A 80 -28.53 19.51 3.83
N ILE A 81 -29.05 18.44 3.23
CA ILE A 81 -30.45 18.03 3.35
C ILE A 81 -30.62 17.29 4.68
N ARG A 82 -31.43 17.86 5.58
CA ARG A 82 -31.72 17.31 6.92
C ARG A 82 -33.19 17.01 7.17
N GLU A 83 -34.06 17.54 6.32
CA GLU A 83 -35.51 17.35 6.36
C GLU A 83 -36.07 17.48 4.93
N PRO A 84 -37.29 17.00 4.66
CA PRO A 84 -37.91 17.11 3.35
C PRO A 84 -37.95 18.55 2.85
N LEU A 85 -37.53 18.76 1.60
CA LEU A 85 -37.49 20.08 0.99
C LEU A 85 -37.70 20.03 -0.53
N ALA A 86 -38.18 21.14 -1.08
CA ALA A 86 -38.25 21.35 -2.53
C ALA A 86 -37.15 22.33 -2.97
N VAL A 87 -36.47 22.05 -4.08
CA VAL A 87 -35.42 22.85 -4.68
C VAL A 87 -35.91 23.38 -6.03
N PHE A 88 -35.80 24.70 -6.23
CA PHE A 88 -36.13 25.37 -7.48
C PHE A 88 -34.85 25.92 -8.12
N ALA A 89 -34.19 25.08 -8.92
CA ALA A 89 -32.88 25.39 -9.50
C ALA A 89 -32.95 26.35 -10.69
N GLU A 90 -34.12 26.53 -11.29
CA GLU A 90 -34.35 27.42 -12.44
C GLU A 90 -35.54 28.40 -12.25
N SER A 91 -35.94 28.68 -10.99
CA SER A 91 -36.95 29.72 -10.68
C SER A 91 -36.48 31.12 -11.10
N ASP A 92 -37.42 32.05 -11.28
CA ASP A 92 -37.10 33.44 -11.59
C ASP A 92 -36.24 34.10 -10.50
N ALA A 93 -36.48 33.75 -9.24
CA ALA A 93 -35.65 34.22 -8.12
C ALA A 93 -34.21 33.69 -8.25
N THR A 94 -34.04 32.40 -8.51
CA THR A 94 -32.73 31.77 -8.75
C THR A 94 -32.00 32.40 -9.94
N LYS A 95 -32.68 32.58 -11.07
CA LYS A 95 -32.12 33.20 -12.28
C LYS A 95 -31.70 34.65 -12.02
N ARG A 96 -32.53 35.45 -11.34
CA ARG A 96 -32.19 36.83 -10.96
C ARG A 96 -30.93 36.90 -10.09
N GLN A 97 -30.83 36.03 -9.09
CA GLN A 97 -29.65 35.97 -8.21
C GLN A 97 -28.38 35.60 -8.98
N ARG A 98 -28.44 34.57 -9.84
CA ARG A 98 -27.30 34.17 -10.69
C ARG A 98 -26.88 35.29 -11.66
N ARG A 99 -27.83 36.00 -12.28
CA ARG A 99 -27.54 37.16 -13.13
C ARG A 99 -26.78 38.25 -12.37
N GLY A 100 -27.19 38.55 -11.15
CA GLY A 100 -26.50 39.53 -10.29
C GLY A 100 -25.05 39.15 -10.01
N VAL A 101 -24.80 37.89 -9.61
CA VAL A 101 -23.45 37.37 -9.38
C VAL A 101 -22.61 37.42 -10.67
N LEU A 102 -23.15 36.92 -11.79
CA LEU A 102 -22.43 36.87 -13.06
C LEU A 102 -22.14 38.27 -13.63
N SER A 103 -23.01 39.24 -13.39
CA SER A 103 -22.78 40.65 -13.73
C SER A 103 -21.57 41.21 -12.96
N MET A 104 -21.49 40.97 -11.64
CA MET A 104 -20.32 41.36 -10.85
C MET A 104 -19.03 40.64 -11.29
N MET A 105 -19.13 39.35 -11.65
CA MET A 105 -18.00 38.58 -12.16
C MET A 105 -17.50 39.13 -13.51
N LEU A 106 -18.40 39.42 -14.47
CA LEU A 106 -18.05 40.03 -15.76
C LEU A 106 -17.48 41.45 -15.63
N ALA A 107 -17.93 42.22 -14.64
CA ALA A 107 -17.37 43.54 -14.35
C ALA A 107 -15.85 43.47 -14.09
N ARG A 108 -15.41 42.41 -13.42
CA ARG A 108 -14.02 42.17 -13.04
C ARG A 108 -13.24 41.30 -14.03
N TRP A 109 -13.86 40.26 -14.60
CA TRP A 109 -13.21 39.23 -15.42
C TRP A 109 -13.96 39.02 -16.75
N PRO A 110 -13.97 40.03 -17.64
CA PRO A 110 -14.79 40.03 -18.86
C PRO A 110 -14.43 38.95 -19.88
N ASN A 111 -13.17 38.50 -19.90
CA ASN A 111 -12.62 37.64 -20.95
C ASN A 111 -12.42 36.19 -20.51
N VAL A 112 -12.79 35.83 -19.28
CA VAL A 112 -12.65 34.46 -18.78
C VAL A 112 -13.75 33.57 -19.38
N PRO A 113 -13.42 32.53 -20.16
CA PRO A 113 -14.42 31.74 -20.90
C PRO A 113 -15.49 31.10 -20.01
N ALA A 114 -15.10 30.58 -18.83
CA ALA A 114 -16.03 29.96 -17.89
C ALA A 114 -17.12 30.95 -17.40
N ILE A 115 -16.75 32.23 -17.22
CA ILE A 115 -17.70 33.28 -16.84
C ILE A 115 -18.57 33.68 -18.03
N GLN A 116 -17.97 33.88 -19.21
CA GLN A 116 -18.72 34.25 -20.42
C GLN A 116 -19.80 33.23 -20.78
N THR A 117 -19.47 31.94 -20.72
CA THR A 117 -20.43 30.85 -20.99
C THR A 117 -21.62 30.90 -20.05
N LEU A 118 -21.38 31.06 -18.74
CA LEU A 118 -22.45 31.16 -17.75
C LEU A 118 -23.25 32.46 -17.88
N ALA A 119 -22.58 33.59 -18.12
CA ALA A 119 -23.23 34.86 -18.34
C ALA A 119 -24.16 34.81 -19.56
N LYS A 120 -23.71 34.22 -20.68
CA LYS A 120 -24.51 33.98 -21.88
C LYS A 120 -25.72 33.09 -21.57
N ARG A 121 -25.55 32.00 -20.82
CA ARG A 121 -26.65 31.11 -20.38
C ARG A 121 -27.74 31.86 -19.62
N TYR A 122 -27.38 32.86 -18.82
CA TYR A 122 -28.34 33.63 -18.02
C TYR A 122 -28.70 35.00 -18.61
N GLY A 123 -28.24 35.34 -19.82
CA GLY A 123 -28.59 36.58 -20.52
C GLY A 123 -27.91 37.84 -19.98
N VAL A 124 -26.71 37.73 -19.41
CA VAL A 124 -25.91 38.86 -18.93
C VAL A 124 -24.88 39.23 -19.99
N GLN A 125 -25.01 40.42 -20.60
CA GLN A 125 -24.12 40.87 -21.68
C GLN A 125 -23.20 42.03 -21.27
N ASN A 126 -23.71 43.00 -20.49
CA ASN A 126 -22.93 44.16 -20.08
C ASN A 126 -23.06 44.37 -18.56
N PRO A 127 -21.97 44.29 -17.79
CA PRO A 127 -22.02 44.68 -16.39
C PRO A 127 -22.26 46.19 -16.32
N GLY A 128 -23.37 46.62 -15.71
CA GLY A 128 -23.72 48.05 -15.55
C GLY A 128 -22.76 48.85 -14.65
N TYR A 129 -21.55 48.33 -14.40
CA TYR A 129 -20.51 48.89 -13.56
C TYR A 129 -19.14 48.34 -14.00
N LYS A 130 -18.10 49.18 -13.94
CA LYS A 130 -16.71 48.80 -14.24
C LYS A 130 -15.92 48.62 -12.94
N HIS A 131 -15.44 47.40 -12.70
CA HIS A 131 -14.67 47.09 -11.49
C HIS A 131 -13.30 47.81 -11.50
N PRO A 132 -12.83 48.41 -10.37
CA PRO A 132 -11.58 49.17 -10.32
C PRO A 132 -10.33 48.31 -10.53
N LEU A 133 -10.42 47.00 -10.24
CA LEU A 133 -9.36 46.01 -10.49
C LEU A 133 -9.80 45.01 -11.58
N ARG A 134 -10.36 45.52 -12.67
CA ARG A 134 -10.73 44.72 -13.84
C ARG A 134 -9.48 44.05 -14.42
N ASN A 135 -9.58 42.76 -14.71
CA ASN A 135 -8.52 41.95 -15.30
C ASN A 135 -9.05 41.31 -16.59
N GLU A 136 -8.47 41.71 -17.71
CA GLU A 136 -8.90 41.31 -19.05
C GLU A 136 -8.18 40.06 -19.57
N ALA A 137 -7.31 39.45 -18.77
CA ALA A 137 -6.67 38.19 -19.13
C ALA A 137 -7.72 37.06 -19.23
N PRO A 138 -7.68 36.22 -20.29
CA PRO A 138 -8.62 35.11 -20.45
C PRO A 138 -8.41 34.01 -19.39
N ASP A 139 -7.20 33.91 -18.84
CA ASP A 139 -6.80 32.99 -17.77
C ASP A 139 -6.81 33.67 -16.38
N ALA A 140 -7.51 34.80 -16.21
CA ALA A 140 -7.51 35.52 -14.94
C ALA A 140 -8.01 34.67 -13.75
N CYS A 141 -7.36 34.82 -12.59
CA CYS A 141 -7.81 34.19 -11.35
C CYS A 141 -9.14 34.79 -10.87
N ILE A 142 -10.17 33.95 -10.78
CA ILE A 142 -11.52 34.33 -10.32
C ILE A 142 -11.70 34.21 -8.79
N LEU A 143 -10.62 33.99 -8.05
CA LEU A 143 -10.62 33.84 -6.58
C LEU A 143 -11.57 32.75 -6.07
N CYS A 144 -11.74 31.66 -6.84
CA CYS A 144 -12.60 30.54 -6.46
C CYS A 144 -12.03 29.70 -5.30
N GLY A 145 -10.75 29.86 -4.93
CA GLY A 145 -10.11 29.20 -3.80
C GLY A 145 -9.86 27.70 -3.93
N LEU A 146 -10.25 27.08 -5.05
CA LEU A 146 -10.02 25.64 -5.27
C LEU A 146 -8.54 25.26 -5.16
N CYS A 147 -7.63 26.09 -5.66
CA CYS A 147 -6.20 25.87 -5.54
C CYS A 147 -5.72 25.87 -4.08
N VAL A 148 -6.19 26.84 -3.28
CA VAL A 148 -5.88 26.93 -1.84
C VAL A 148 -6.37 25.70 -1.11
N LYS A 149 -7.64 25.33 -1.33
CA LYS A 149 -8.25 24.14 -0.71
C LYS A 149 -7.55 22.85 -1.14
N ALA A 150 -7.18 22.71 -2.41
CA ALA A 150 -6.46 21.53 -2.87
C ALA A 150 -5.07 21.44 -2.24
N CYS A 151 -4.37 22.56 -2.11
CA CYS A 151 -3.06 22.61 -1.45
C CYS A 151 -3.13 22.23 0.04
N SER A 152 -4.22 22.60 0.73
CA SER A 152 -4.41 22.35 2.16
C SER A 152 -5.07 20.99 2.45
N GLU A 153 -6.09 20.58 1.70
CA GLU A 153 -6.94 19.42 2.01
C GLU A 153 -6.60 18.16 1.21
N MET A 154 -6.06 18.31 0.00
CA MET A 154 -5.62 17.17 -0.79
C MET A 154 -4.14 16.90 -0.56
N VAL A 155 -3.30 17.91 -0.80
CA VAL A 155 -1.84 17.79 -0.74
C VAL A 155 -1.28 17.97 0.69
N TRP A 156 -1.98 18.75 1.53
CA TRP A 156 -1.61 19.15 2.92
C TRP A 156 -0.23 19.83 3.05
N GLU A 157 0.10 20.69 2.09
CA GLU A 157 1.35 21.47 2.11
C GLU A 157 1.13 22.94 2.54
N ASP A 158 -0.12 23.42 2.47
CA ASP A 158 -0.53 24.78 2.90
C ASP A 158 0.32 25.93 2.31
N VAL A 159 0.84 25.76 1.09
CA VAL A 159 1.80 26.68 0.48
C VAL A 159 1.17 27.92 -0.14
N ILE A 160 -0.08 27.82 -0.59
CA ILE A 160 -0.81 28.93 -1.22
C ILE A 160 -2.02 29.32 -0.39
N ALA A 161 -2.18 30.62 -0.15
CA ALA A 161 -3.28 31.16 0.63
C ALA A 161 -3.85 32.43 0.00
N PHE A 162 -4.93 32.95 0.58
CA PHE A 162 -5.43 34.28 0.21
C PHE A 162 -4.68 35.38 0.97
N ALA A 163 -4.11 36.33 0.23
CA ALA A 163 -3.50 37.54 0.76
C ALA A 163 -4.34 38.77 0.43
N GLY A 164 -4.37 39.74 1.35
CA GLY A 164 -5.15 40.99 1.22
C GLY A 164 -6.63 40.83 1.56
N ARG A 165 -7.38 41.94 1.47
CA ARG A 165 -8.81 42.02 1.81
C ARG A 165 -9.60 42.76 0.72
N GLY A 166 -10.92 42.54 0.70
CA GLY A 166 -11.84 43.19 -0.24
C GLY A 166 -11.43 42.98 -1.70
N ALA A 167 -11.45 44.06 -2.49
CA ALA A 167 -11.09 44.02 -3.91
C ALA A 167 -9.63 43.56 -4.15
N ARG A 168 -8.70 43.87 -3.23
CA ARG A 168 -7.26 43.56 -3.35
C ARG A 168 -6.89 42.12 -2.96
N ARG A 169 -7.89 41.28 -2.61
CA ARG A 169 -7.67 39.87 -2.30
C ARG A 169 -7.08 39.16 -3.52
N ARG A 170 -6.03 38.37 -3.30
CA ARG A 170 -5.34 37.55 -4.32
C ARG A 170 -4.88 36.22 -3.72
N VAL A 171 -4.65 35.23 -4.56
CA VAL A 171 -3.93 34.02 -4.16
C VAL A 171 -2.43 34.33 -4.20
N ALA A 172 -1.69 33.96 -3.16
CA ALA A 172 -0.26 34.19 -3.07
C ALA A 172 0.42 33.10 -2.23
N MET A 173 1.70 32.88 -2.51
CA MET A 173 2.62 32.17 -1.62
C MET A 173 3.20 33.13 -0.55
N PRO A 174 3.83 32.62 0.52
CA PRO A 174 4.53 33.44 1.50
C PRO A 174 5.44 34.49 0.85
N PHE A 175 5.21 35.76 1.20
CA PHE A 175 5.96 36.92 0.66
C PHE A 175 5.93 37.08 -0.87
N GLY A 176 5.03 36.38 -1.58
CA GLY A 176 4.98 36.38 -3.04
C GLY A 176 6.15 35.64 -3.70
N LYS A 177 6.90 34.82 -2.95
CA LYS A 177 8.02 34.01 -3.45
C LYS A 177 7.64 32.54 -3.49
N GLN A 178 8.30 31.78 -4.36
CA GLN A 178 8.15 30.33 -4.36
C GLN A 178 8.65 29.77 -3.03
N SER A 179 7.78 29.07 -2.31
CA SER A 179 8.15 28.38 -1.08
C SER A 179 8.98 27.15 -1.41
N GLU A 180 10.01 26.86 -0.61
CA GLU A 180 10.77 25.61 -0.68
C GLU A 180 9.90 24.38 -0.32
N ARG A 181 8.79 24.58 0.40
CA ARG A 181 7.76 23.55 0.62
C ARG A 181 6.91 23.26 -0.62
N CYS A 182 6.94 24.12 -1.65
CA CYS A 182 6.18 23.87 -2.87
C CYS A 182 6.77 22.66 -3.61
N THR A 183 6.03 21.57 -3.63
CA THR A 183 6.45 20.32 -4.26
C THR A 183 6.41 20.34 -5.78
N GLY A 184 5.76 21.35 -6.37
CA GLY A 184 5.49 21.37 -7.80
C GLY A 184 4.48 20.31 -8.23
N CYS A 185 3.67 19.75 -7.32
CA CYS A 185 2.67 18.70 -7.63
C CYS A 185 1.64 19.09 -8.71
N GLY A 186 1.47 20.38 -8.99
CA GLY A 186 0.58 20.86 -10.05
C GLY A 186 -0.92 20.76 -9.74
N THR A 187 -1.32 20.21 -8.58
CA THR A 187 -2.74 20.03 -8.20
C THR A 187 -3.51 21.37 -8.24
N CYS A 188 -2.86 22.45 -7.81
CA CYS A 188 -3.41 23.80 -7.84
C CYS A 188 -3.66 24.32 -9.26
N ALA A 189 -2.83 23.93 -10.23
CA ALA A 189 -2.99 24.27 -11.64
C ALA A 189 -4.09 23.44 -12.29
N TYR A 190 -4.13 22.14 -12.01
CA TYR A 190 -5.14 21.23 -12.56
C TYR A 190 -6.55 21.55 -12.09
N ILE A 191 -6.74 21.83 -10.79
CA ILE A 191 -8.05 22.16 -10.23
C ILE A 191 -8.52 23.58 -10.60
N CYS A 192 -7.67 24.38 -11.25
CA CYS A 192 -7.99 25.77 -11.58
C CYS A 192 -9.01 25.81 -12.74
N PRO A 193 -10.23 26.35 -12.53
CA PRO A 193 -11.25 26.38 -13.57
C PRO A 193 -10.97 27.40 -14.69
N THR A 194 -9.93 28.23 -14.55
CA THR A 194 -9.59 29.29 -15.49
C THR A 194 -8.18 29.16 -16.07
N GLY A 195 -7.36 28.21 -15.61
CA GLY A 195 -5.96 28.11 -16.03
C GLY A 195 -5.04 29.22 -15.51
N ALA A 196 -5.45 29.92 -14.43
CA ALA A 196 -4.68 31.03 -13.86
C ALA A 196 -3.32 30.66 -13.27
N ILE A 197 -3.14 29.38 -12.91
CA ILE A 197 -1.87 28.85 -12.42
C ILE A 197 -1.27 28.00 -13.54
N LYS A 198 -0.04 28.31 -13.93
CA LYS A 198 0.72 27.60 -14.97
C LYS A 198 1.79 26.75 -14.30
N VAL A 199 2.06 25.58 -14.88
CA VAL A 199 3.14 24.68 -14.46
C VAL A 199 4.28 24.82 -15.47
N ALA A 200 5.51 24.95 -14.98
CA ALA A 200 6.71 24.93 -15.81
C ALA A 200 7.40 23.56 -15.63
N ASP A 201 7.72 22.90 -16.75
CA ASP A 201 8.28 21.54 -16.78
C ASP A 201 9.81 21.58 -16.92
N GLU A 202 10.53 22.03 -15.90
CA GLU A 202 11.96 22.32 -16.03
C GLU A 202 12.90 21.20 -15.55
N LYS A 203 12.40 20.18 -14.84
CA LYS A 203 13.26 19.27 -14.07
C LYS A 203 13.66 17.97 -14.77
N ASN A 204 12.79 17.38 -15.61
CA ASN A 204 13.00 16.03 -16.16
C ASN A 204 12.89 15.91 -17.69
N ASN A 205 12.66 17.01 -18.41
CA ASN A 205 12.54 17.07 -19.88
C ASN A 205 11.76 15.89 -20.52
N PRO A 206 10.53 15.59 -20.06
CA PRO A 206 9.73 14.52 -20.67
C PRO A 206 9.39 14.85 -22.13
N VAL A 207 9.30 13.81 -22.97
CA VAL A 207 8.89 13.95 -24.37
C VAL A 207 7.46 14.49 -24.50
N ASP A 208 6.53 14.01 -23.67
CA ASP A 208 5.13 14.47 -23.60
C ASP A 208 4.70 14.69 -22.13
N PRO A 209 4.97 15.89 -21.57
CA PRO A 209 4.56 16.22 -20.20
C PRO A 209 3.04 16.26 -20.03
N ALA A 210 2.27 16.55 -21.09
CA ALA A 210 0.82 16.63 -21.00
C ALA A 210 0.19 15.24 -20.79
N ARG A 211 0.71 14.22 -21.49
CA ARG A 211 0.34 12.82 -21.31
C ARG A 211 0.60 12.37 -19.87
N ILE A 212 1.79 12.61 -19.33
CA ILE A 212 2.15 12.22 -17.96
C ILE A 212 1.21 12.89 -16.94
N ARG A 213 1.02 14.20 -17.05
CA ARG A 213 0.17 14.96 -16.12
C ARG A 213 -1.25 14.42 -16.05
N LYS A 214 -1.86 14.11 -17.21
CA LYS A 214 -3.23 13.61 -17.26
C LYS A 214 -3.43 12.39 -16.35
N TYR A 215 -2.49 11.44 -16.38
CA TYR A 215 -2.55 10.22 -15.59
C TYR A 215 -2.05 10.43 -14.15
N GLY A 216 -0.96 11.19 -13.95
CA GLY A 216 -0.44 11.50 -12.62
C GLY A 216 -1.46 12.21 -11.73
N PHE A 217 -2.29 13.09 -12.30
CA PHE A 217 -3.39 13.74 -11.56
C PHE A 217 -4.53 12.78 -11.21
N ARG A 218 -4.83 11.80 -12.07
CA ARG A 218 -5.81 10.74 -11.76
C ARG A 218 -5.34 9.95 -10.54
N LEU A 219 -4.10 9.45 -10.58
CA LEU A 219 -3.50 8.70 -9.48
C LEU A 219 -3.43 9.53 -8.19
N THR A 220 -2.98 10.79 -8.28
CA THR A 220 -2.96 11.74 -7.14
C THR A 220 -4.33 11.88 -6.50
N LYS A 221 -5.38 12.05 -7.31
CA LYS A 221 -6.75 12.16 -6.81
C LYS A 221 -7.17 10.87 -6.12
N GLU A 222 -6.93 9.72 -6.74
CA GLU A 222 -7.28 8.40 -6.19
C GLU A 222 -6.62 8.18 -4.83
N MET A 223 -5.30 8.38 -4.71
CA MET A 223 -4.59 8.27 -3.42
C MET A 223 -5.16 9.23 -2.38
N ALA A 224 -5.41 10.49 -2.76
CA ALA A 224 -5.88 11.51 -1.83
C ALA A 224 -7.31 11.27 -1.32
N THR A 225 -8.20 10.69 -2.14
CA THR A 225 -9.63 10.56 -1.82
C THR A 225 -10.08 9.16 -1.43
N LEU A 226 -9.34 8.11 -1.82
CA LEU A 226 -9.75 6.73 -1.60
C LEU A 226 -8.98 6.05 -0.46
N ASP A 227 -7.77 6.52 -0.13
CA ASP A 227 -6.91 5.90 0.90
C ASP A 227 -7.61 5.73 2.25
N ASP A 228 -8.23 6.79 2.79
CA ASP A 228 -8.91 6.76 4.10
C ASP A 228 -9.99 5.66 4.21
N SER A 229 -10.56 5.23 3.08
CA SER A 229 -11.58 4.16 3.00
C SER A 229 -11.04 2.78 2.69
N GLN A 230 -9.80 2.67 2.19
CA GLN A 230 -9.20 1.41 1.74
C GLN A 230 -8.08 0.97 2.69
N CYS A 231 -7.00 1.75 2.79
CA CYS A 231 -5.78 1.37 3.53
C CYS A 231 -5.46 2.30 4.71
N LYS A 232 -5.82 3.57 4.66
CA LYS A 232 -5.45 4.61 5.65
C LYS A 232 -3.92 4.80 5.76
N MET A 233 -3.18 4.59 4.68
CA MET A 233 -1.73 4.79 4.61
C MET A 233 -1.34 6.20 5.06
N ARG A 234 -2.13 7.22 4.71
CA ARG A 234 -1.88 8.61 5.10
C ARG A 234 -2.02 8.86 6.60
N ARG A 235 -2.76 8.01 7.31
CA ARG A 235 -3.00 8.12 8.76
C ARG A 235 -2.02 7.32 9.59
N VAL A 236 -1.78 6.07 9.20
CA VAL A 236 -1.07 5.10 10.04
C VAL A 236 0.02 4.31 9.28
N GLY A 237 0.24 4.60 7.99
CA GLY A 237 1.23 3.92 7.18
C GLY A 237 0.88 2.46 6.92
N THR A 238 1.90 1.64 6.62
CA THR A 238 1.68 0.22 6.33
C THR A 238 1.22 -0.56 7.56
N ALA A 239 1.44 -0.05 8.78
CA ALA A 239 1.04 -0.68 10.03
C ALA A 239 -0.47 -0.99 10.15
N HIS A 240 -1.32 -0.43 9.29
CA HIS A 240 -2.73 -0.84 9.20
C HIS A 240 -2.94 -2.33 8.84
N LEU A 241 -1.93 -2.96 8.23
CA LEU A 241 -1.98 -4.37 7.87
C LEU A 241 -1.99 -5.30 9.09
N VAL A 242 -1.54 -4.84 10.27
CA VAL A 242 -1.36 -5.69 11.46
C VAL A 242 -2.67 -6.39 11.86
N GLU A 243 -3.75 -5.63 12.05
CA GLU A 243 -5.06 -6.22 12.37
C GLU A 243 -5.65 -7.05 11.22
N ILE A 244 -5.32 -6.71 9.97
CA ILE A 244 -5.84 -7.43 8.80
C ILE A 244 -5.16 -8.79 8.72
N MET A 245 -3.84 -8.86 8.89
CA MET A 245 -3.09 -10.11 8.86
C MET A 245 -3.50 -11.03 10.00
N ASP A 246 -3.71 -10.51 11.21
CA ASP A 246 -4.23 -11.30 12.34
C ASP A 246 -5.62 -11.89 12.05
N ALA A 247 -6.53 -11.09 11.49
CA ALA A 247 -7.90 -11.52 11.18
C ALA A 247 -7.97 -12.71 10.20
N TYR A 248 -6.95 -12.89 9.35
CA TYR A 248 -6.85 -14.01 8.40
C TYR A 248 -5.89 -15.13 8.84
N ASP A 249 -5.40 -15.08 10.09
CA ASP A 249 -4.36 -15.97 10.62
C ASP A 249 -3.04 -15.93 9.80
N LEU A 250 -2.64 -14.75 9.34
CA LEU A 250 -1.48 -14.50 8.48
C LEU A 250 -0.34 -13.72 9.17
N LEU A 251 -0.55 -13.22 10.39
CA LEU A 251 0.43 -12.44 11.13
C LEU A 251 1.42 -13.34 11.88
N PRO A 252 2.74 -13.31 11.57
CA PRO A 252 3.71 -14.13 12.27
C PRO A 252 3.72 -13.85 13.76
N THR A 253 3.52 -14.92 14.54
CA THR A 253 3.53 -14.88 15.99
C THR A 253 4.38 -16.01 16.53
N HIS A 254 5.32 -15.67 17.42
CA HIS A 254 6.26 -16.60 18.04
C HIS A 254 7.06 -17.45 17.03
N ASN A 255 7.92 -16.82 16.23
CA ASN A 255 8.69 -17.46 15.15
C ASN A 255 7.81 -18.24 14.16
N TYR A 256 6.77 -17.56 13.66
CA TYR A 256 5.81 -18.12 12.71
C TYR A 256 5.09 -19.40 13.20
N LYS A 257 5.15 -19.74 14.50
CA LYS A 257 4.37 -20.86 15.07
C LYS A 257 2.88 -20.63 14.81
N PHE A 258 2.42 -19.40 15.06
CA PHE A 258 1.03 -19.01 14.91
C PHE A 258 0.86 -17.86 13.92
N GLY A 259 -0.40 -17.65 13.50
CA GLY A 259 -0.80 -16.60 12.56
C GLY A 259 -1.64 -15.48 13.17
N LYS A 260 -1.88 -15.54 14.49
CA LYS A 260 -2.70 -14.57 15.23
C LYS A 260 -2.37 -14.58 16.72
N HIS A 261 -2.75 -13.51 17.42
CA HIS A 261 -2.59 -13.41 18.87
C HIS A 261 -3.71 -12.61 19.55
N ALA A 262 -4.07 -12.99 20.78
CA ALA A 262 -5.14 -12.34 21.53
C ALA A 262 -4.84 -10.87 21.89
N GLU A 263 -3.56 -10.50 21.97
CA GLU A 263 -3.11 -9.15 22.34
C GLU A 263 -2.93 -8.21 21.14
N ILE A 264 -3.33 -8.61 19.93
CA ILE A 264 -3.10 -7.82 18.71
C ILE A 264 -3.68 -6.40 18.78
N ALA A 265 -4.78 -6.22 19.52
CA ALA A 265 -5.41 -4.92 19.72
C ALA A 265 -4.45 -3.87 20.30
N ARG A 266 -3.42 -4.29 21.05
CA ARG A 266 -2.40 -3.41 21.64
C ARG A 266 -1.41 -2.84 20.63
N ILE A 267 -1.32 -3.41 19.43
CA ILE A 267 -0.40 -3.01 18.37
C ILE A 267 -1.13 -2.83 17.02
N SER A 268 -2.41 -2.44 17.08
CA SER A 268 -3.28 -2.21 15.93
C SER A 268 -3.34 -0.73 15.52
N SER A 269 -3.93 -0.41 14.35
CA SER A 269 -4.02 0.96 13.82
C SER A 269 -4.43 2.06 14.84
N PRO A 270 -5.46 1.88 15.70
CA PRO A 270 -5.86 2.92 16.65
C PRO A 270 -4.74 3.29 17.64
N VAL A 271 -3.90 2.33 18.03
CA VAL A 271 -2.78 2.58 18.94
C VAL A 271 -1.71 3.41 18.22
N TRP A 272 -1.29 3.00 17.03
CA TRP A 272 -0.29 3.72 16.25
C TRP A 272 -0.74 5.13 15.88
N THR A 273 -2.00 5.29 15.48
CA THR A 273 -2.61 6.60 15.19
C THR A 273 -2.54 7.55 16.40
N SER A 274 -2.61 7.03 17.63
CA SER A 274 -2.52 7.84 18.85
C SER A 274 -1.09 8.27 19.19
N LEU A 275 -0.09 7.55 18.68
CA LEU A 275 1.33 7.79 18.95
C LEU A 275 1.98 8.68 17.88
N VAL A 276 1.52 8.60 16.63
CA VAL A 276 1.98 9.45 15.53
C VAL A 276 1.36 10.84 15.66
N ARG A 277 2.19 11.87 15.92
CA ARG A 277 1.73 13.23 16.24
C ARG A 277 1.96 14.27 15.15
N GLN A 278 2.72 13.91 14.12
CA GLN A 278 3.13 14.84 13.07
C GLN A 278 1.94 15.47 12.34
N ASN A 279 0.81 14.74 12.22
CA ASN A 279 -0.43 15.19 11.58
C ASN A 279 -0.21 15.88 10.21
N VAL A 280 0.86 15.48 9.51
CA VAL A 280 1.21 15.87 8.14
C VAL A 280 1.32 14.60 7.30
N PRO A 281 1.03 14.65 5.99
CA PRO A 281 1.30 13.53 5.12
C PRO A 281 2.79 13.53 4.83
N ASP A 282 3.48 12.56 5.42
CA ASP A 282 4.90 12.35 5.15
C ASP A 282 5.09 11.22 4.14
N GLY A 283 6.05 11.35 3.24
CA GLY A 283 6.31 10.38 2.19
C GLY A 283 7.73 10.51 1.65
N CYS A 284 8.21 9.48 0.96
CA CYS A 284 9.62 9.34 0.59
C CYS A 284 10.19 10.50 -0.26
N TRP A 285 9.33 11.19 -1.02
CA TRP A 285 9.71 12.37 -1.79
C TRP A 285 8.59 13.40 -1.77
N VAL A 286 9.03 14.66 -1.84
CA VAL A 286 8.22 15.86 -1.94
C VAL A 286 7.18 15.72 -3.06
N GLY A 287 5.90 15.59 -2.68
CA GLY A 287 4.76 15.39 -3.59
C GLY A 287 4.19 13.98 -3.66
N CYS A 288 4.76 13.00 -2.96
CA CYS A 288 4.18 11.66 -2.83
C CYS A 288 2.81 11.73 -2.11
N GLN A 289 1.73 11.39 -2.81
CA GLN A 289 0.35 11.48 -2.29
C GLN A 289 -0.11 10.22 -1.56
N MET A 290 0.66 9.13 -1.63
CA MET A 290 0.43 7.96 -0.77
C MET A 290 0.74 8.31 0.68
N SER A 291 1.80 9.10 0.89
CA SER A 291 2.19 9.67 2.18
C SER A 291 2.14 8.67 3.34
N CYS A 292 2.73 7.49 3.12
CA CYS A 292 2.69 6.37 4.06
C CYS A 292 3.68 6.51 5.23
N ALA A 293 4.73 7.34 5.11
CA ALA A 293 5.72 7.50 6.15
C ALA A 293 5.09 8.14 7.39
N LYS A 294 5.44 7.65 8.58
CA LYS A 294 4.92 8.13 9.87
C LYS A 294 6.07 8.18 10.84
N ALA A 295 6.06 9.12 11.77
CA ALA A 295 7.04 9.11 12.84
C ALA A 295 6.42 9.43 14.20
N VAL A 296 7.06 8.93 15.25
CA VAL A 296 6.76 9.20 16.64
C VAL A 296 7.73 10.27 17.15
N ASP A 297 7.20 11.45 17.42
CA ASP A 297 7.97 12.59 17.95
C ASP A 297 8.26 12.43 19.44
N ASP A 298 9.37 13.02 19.90
CA ASP A 298 9.74 13.11 21.33
C ASP A 298 9.81 11.77 22.08
N PHE A 299 10.07 10.65 21.38
CA PHE A 299 10.25 9.35 22.01
C PHE A 299 11.50 9.38 22.90
N VAL A 300 11.46 8.72 24.06
CA VAL A 300 12.58 8.67 25.01
C VAL A 300 12.99 7.21 25.22
N PRO A 301 14.07 6.73 24.58
CA PRO A 301 14.56 5.38 24.75
C PRO A 301 14.92 5.09 26.21
N ARG A 302 14.64 3.86 26.67
CA ARG A 302 14.91 3.40 28.04
C ARG A 302 16.27 2.71 28.17
N THR A 303 16.81 2.23 27.07
CA THR A 303 18.05 1.46 26.97
C THR A 303 19.03 2.13 26.01
N GLY A 304 20.22 1.56 25.85
CA GLY A 304 21.19 1.95 24.82
C GLY A 304 21.83 3.35 24.98
N PRO A 305 22.61 3.79 23.99
CA PRO A 305 23.38 5.04 24.03
C PRO A 305 22.53 6.31 24.00
N TYR A 306 21.27 6.21 23.55
CA TYR A 306 20.33 7.35 23.51
C TYR A 306 19.37 7.38 24.71
N LYS A 307 19.59 6.52 25.72
CA LYS A 307 18.78 6.47 26.92
C LYS A 307 18.51 7.86 27.51
N GLY A 308 17.24 8.17 27.74
CA GLY A 308 16.81 9.43 28.34
C GLY A 308 16.88 10.65 27.43
N ARG A 309 17.28 10.51 26.16
CA ARG A 309 17.25 11.58 25.16
C ARG A 309 15.96 11.53 24.37
N LYS A 310 15.40 12.70 24.05
CA LYS A 310 14.29 12.80 23.09
C LYS A 310 14.82 12.56 21.67
N VAL A 311 14.17 11.65 20.96
CA VAL A 311 14.49 11.30 19.57
C VAL A 311 13.21 11.29 18.73
N LEU A 312 13.38 11.48 17.43
CA LEU A 312 12.34 11.19 16.44
C LEU A 312 12.52 9.74 15.97
N VAL A 313 11.45 8.96 15.95
CA VAL A 313 11.47 7.58 15.44
C VAL A 313 10.63 7.50 14.18
N ASP A 314 11.24 7.21 13.04
CA ASP A 314 10.54 6.93 11.77
C ASP A 314 9.88 5.55 11.84
N GLY A 315 8.66 5.41 11.33
CA GLY A 315 7.80 4.24 11.46
C GLY A 315 6.97 4.17 12.77
N PRO A 316 6.57 2.96 13.21
CA PRO A 316 6.97 1.67 12.63
C PRO A 316 6.17 1.33 11.36
N GLU A 317 6.84 0.68 10.40
CA GLU A 317 6.18 0.00 9.27
C GLU A 317 5.59 -1.34 9.72
N TYR A 318 4.67 -1.93 8.94
CA TYR A 318 4.04 -3.24 9.21
C TYR A 318 5.07 -4.32 9.55
N GLU A 319 6.09 -4.44 8.70
CA GLU A 319 7.15 -5.44 8.85
C GLU A 319 7.88 -5.28 10.19
N THR A 320 8.11 -4.04 10.64
CA THR A 320 8.73 -3.81 11.95
C THR A 320 7.78 -4.16 13.09
N VAL A 321 6.50 -3.82 12.99
CA VAL A 321 5.50 -4.18 14.02
C VAL A 321 5.37 -5.70 14.14
N ALA A 322 5.37 -6.42 13.02
CA ALA A 322 5.28 -7.87 13.03
C ALA A 322 6.59 -8.53 13.51
N SER A 323 7.74 -8.16 12.93
CA SER A 323 9.05 -8.77 13.25
C SER A 323 9.52 -8.48 14.68
N CYS A 324 9.49 -7.21 15.09
CA CYS A 324 9.94 -6.75 16.41
C CYS A 324 8.81 -6.71 17.45
N GLY A 325 7.61 -7.14 17.07
CA GLY A 325 6.45 -7.25 17.95
C GLY A 325 5.93 -8.68 18.00
N SER A 326 4.89 -8.99 17.22
CA SER A 326 4.16 -10.26 17.31
C SER A 326 5.05 -11.50 17.13
N ASN A 327 6.01 -11.45 16.21
CA ASN A 327 6.87 -12.58 15.89
C ASN A 327 7.81 -12.95 17.05
N ILE A 328 8.23 -11.96 17.86
CA ILE A 328 8.98 -12.16 19.11
C ILE A 328 8.10 -12.15 20.37
N GLY A 329 6.77 -12.08 20.22
CA GLY A 329 5.79 -12.10 21.32
C GLY A 329 5.68 -10.79 22.11
N VAL A 330 6.14 -9.67 21.56
CA VAL A 330 6.09 -8.34 22.20
C VAL A 330 4.87 -7.57 21.69
N PHE A 331 3.99 -7.18 22.62
CA PHE A 331 2.75 -6.44 22.32
C PHE A 331 2.68 -5.07 23.01
N GLU A 332 3.80 -4.58 23.54
CA GLU A 332 3.90 -3.24 24.11
C GLU A 332 4.41 -2.26 23.03
N PRO A 333 3.60 -1.28 22.58
CA PRO A 333 3.97 -0.42 21.46
C PRO A 333 5.25 0.38 21.68
N HIS A 334 5.53 0.82 22.91
CA HIS A 334 6.76 1.56 23.22
C HIS A 334 8.02 0.70 23.10
N ASP A 335 7.92 -0.61 23.33
CA ASP A 335 9.05 -1.53 23.15
C ASP A 335 9.36 -1.74 21.67
N ILE A 336 8.31 -1.87 20.84
CA ILE A 336 8.44 -1.98 19.39
C ILE A 336 9.05 -0.70 18.80
N ILE A 337 8.62 0.48 19.26
CA ILE A 337 9.19 1.76 18.85
C ILE A 337 10.67 1.85 19.22
N GLU A 338 11.07 1.39 20.41
CA GLU A 338 12.48 1.40 20.81
C GLU A 338 13.34 0.44 19.98
N LEU A 339 12.83 -0.76 19.69
CA LEU A 339 13.48 -1.73 18.80
C LEU A 339 13.64 -1.15 17.39
N ASN A 340 12.57 -0.58 16.83
CA ASN A 340 12.59 0.10 15.54
C ASN A 340 13.64 1.21 15.51
N PHE A 341 13.64 2.11 16.51
CA PHE A 341 14.61 3.20 16.61
C PHE A 341 16.06 2.70 16.60
N TYR A 342 16.35 1.64 17.36
CA TYR A 342 17.71 1.11 17.44
C TYR A 342 18.12 0.31 16.22
N CYS A 343 17.20 -0.39 15.55
CA CYS A 343 17.44 -1.00 14.25
C CYS A 343 17.87 0.07 13.24
N ASP A 344 17.11 1.17 13.13
CA ASP A 344 17.47 2.29 12.24
C ASP A 344 18.79 2.94 12.63
N THR A 345 18.97 3.23 13.92
CA THR A 345 20.16 3.92 14.44
C THR A 345 21.44 3.10 14.25
N TYR A 346 21.34 1.77 14.33
CA TYR A 346 22.47 0.87 14.15
C TYR A 346 22.63 0.37 12.71
N GLY A 347 21.69 0.67 11.81
CA GLY A 347 21.69 0.17 10.43
C GLY A 347 21.47 -1.35 10.36
N ILE A 348 20.56 -1.87 11.18
CA ILE A 348 20.18 -3.28 11.25
C ILE A 348 18.76 -3.42 10.71
N ASP A 349 18.55 -4.35 9.78
CA ASP A 349 17.22 -4.65 9.24
C ASP A 349 16.28 -5.20 10.32
N THR A 350 15.11 -4.58 10.47
CA THR A 350 14.10 -4.96 11.48
C THR A 350 13.55 -6.36 11.24
N ILE A 351 13.37 -6.76 9.98
CA ILE A 351 12.88 -8.09 9.60
C ILE A 351 13.90 -9.15 10.02
N SER A 352 15.14 -9.03 9.53
CA SER A 352 16.19 -10.00 9.81
C SER A 352 16.48 -10.08 11.30
N PHE A 353 16.53 -8.94 12.01
CA PHE A 353 16.70 -8.95 13.46
C PHE A 353 15.53 -9.64 14.17
N GLY A 354 14.28 -9.24 13.89
CA GLY A 354 13.10 -9.78 14.56
C GLY A 354 12.93 -11.28 14.32
N THR A 355 13.07 -11.72 13.07
CA THR A 355 12.99 -13.15 12.71
C THR A 355 14.17 -13.96 13.29
N ALA A 356 15.40 -13.44 13.28
CA ALA A 356 16.53 -14.10 13.94
C ALA A 356 16.38 -14.17 15.47
N CYS A 357 15.86 -13.11 16.09
CA CYS A 357 15.56 -13.07 17.51
C CYS A 357 14.45 -14.08 17.87
N ALA A 358 13.39 -14.16 17.05
CA ALA A 358 12.31 -15.12 17.23
C ALA A 358 12.81 -16.57 17.14
N PHE A 359 13.70 -16.87 16.18
CA PHE A 359 14.35 -18.17 16.08
C PHE A 359 15.19 -18.50 17.33
N ALA A 360 15.96 -17.54 17.84
CA ALA A 360 16.72 -17.72 19.08
C ALA A 360 15.79 -17.93 20.29
N MET A 361 14.66 -17.24 20.34
CA MET A 361 13.65 -17.42 21.39
C MET A 361 13.01 -18.81 21.35
N GLU A 362 12.66 -19.32 20.17
CA GLU A 362 12.14 -20.69 20.03
C GLU A 362 13.21 -21.72 20.42
N CYS A 363 14.47 -21.51 20.05
CA CYS A 363 15.58 -22.38 20.48
C CYS A 363 15.78 -22.36 22.01
N TYR A 364 15.50 -21.24 22.67
CA TYR A 364 15.56 -21.12 24.12
C TYR A 364 14.42 -21.89 24.80
N GLU A 365 13.18 -21.76 24.29
CA GLU A 365 12.04 -22.52 24.80
C GLU A 365 12.16 -24.03 24.54
N ALA A 366 12.77 -24.42 23.41
CA ALA A 366 13.05 -25.81 23.06
C ALA A 366 14.24 -26.41 23.85
N GLY A 367 14.92 -25.64 24.71
CA GLY A 367 16.06 -26.09 25.52
C GLY A 367 17.38 -26.24 24.75
N VAL A 368 17.43 -25.84 23.47
CA VAL A 368 18.69 -25.75 22.71
C VAL A 368 19.57 -24.65 23.29
N LEU A 369 18.96 -23.52 23.67
CA LEU A 369 19.60 -22.42 24.39
C LEU A 369 19.11 -22.38 25.84
N ASP A 370 19.90 -21.73 26.69
CA ASP A 370 19.59 -21.46 28.09
C ASP A 370 20.29 -20.17 28.51
N LYS A 371 19.96 -19.63 29.69
CA LYS A 371 20.51 -18.37 30.20
C LYS A 371 22.04 -18.35 30.25
N ARG A 372 22.70 -19.50 30.44
CA ARG A 372 24.16 -19.60 30.47
C ARG A 372 24.72 -19.53 29.05
N LYS A 373 24.13 -20.27 28.09
CA LYS A 373 24.53 -20.28 26.67
C LYS A 373 24.33 -18.92 26.00
N THR A 374 23.33 -18.14 26.42
CA THR A 374 23.04 -16.80 25.90
C THR A 374 23.81 -15.67 26.59
N GLY A 375 24.74 -15.99 27.50
CA GLY A 375 25.50 -14.97 28.24
C GLY A 375 24.65 -14.13 29.20
N GLY A 376 23.54 -14.67 29.69
CA GLY A 376 22.66 -14.03 30.67
C GLY A 376 21.32 -13.53 30.11
N LEU A 377 21.14 -13.50 28.79
CA LEU A 377 19.90 -13.05 28.15
C LEU A 377 18.79 -14.09 28.32
N ASP A 378 17.66 -13.70 28.90
CA ASP A 378 16.46 -14.55 29.02
C ASP A 378 15.58 -14.42 27.78
N LEU A 379 15.97 -15.12 26.71
CA LEU A 379 15.31 -15.05 25.40
C LEU A 379 14.02 -15.88 25.35
N LYS A 380 13.07 -15.61 26.23
CA LYS A 380 11.70 -16.13 26.09
C LYS A 380 10.87 -15.18 25.23
N PHE A 381 9.85 -15.70 24.55
CA PHE A 381 8.90 -14.84 23.83
C PHE A 381 8.30 -13.79 24.77
N GLY A 382 8.18 -12.56 24.26
CA GLY A 382 7.69 -11.40 25.00
C GLY A 382 8.71 -10.68 25.87
N ASN A 383 9.95 -11.16 25.99
CA ASN A 383 10.99 -10.46 26.74
C ASN A 383 11.67 -9.35 25.90
N ALA A 384 10.99 -8.22 25.76
CA ALA A 384 11.50 -7.06 25.01
C ALA A 384 12.83 -6.51 25.56
N THR A 385 13.06 -6.57 26.88
CA THR A 385 14.31 -6.09 27.48
C THR A 385 15.50 -6.95 27.03
N ALA A 386 15.34 -8.26 26.97
CA ALA A 386 16.37 -9.15 26.45
C ALA A 386 16.59 -8.97 24.95
N ALA A 387 15.53 -8.73 24.17
CA ALA A 387 15.63 -8.43 22.74
C ALA A 387 16.37 -7.11 22.47
N LEU A 388 16.08 -6.04 23.21
CA LEU A 388 16.81 -4.77 23.13
C LEU A 388 18.29 -4.95 23.50
N GLU A 389 18.61 -5.66 24.58
CA GLU A 389 20.01 -5.92 24.92
C GLU A 389 20.72 -6.79 23.89
N LEU A 390 20.02 -7.75 23.27
CA LEU A 390 20.55 -8.52 22.16
C LEU A 390 20.88 -7.63 20.95
N LEU A 391 19.99 -6.69 20.60
CA LEU A 391 20.22 -5.72 19.53
C LEU A 391 21.43 -4.82 19.82
N HIS A 392 21.55 -4.39 21.08
CA HIS A 392 22.71 -3.65 21.57
C HIS A 392 24.02 -4.46 21.47
N HIS A 393 24.00 -5.73 21.87
CA HIS A 393 25.13 -6.66 21.70
C HIS A 393 25.52 -6.81 20.22
N MET A 394 24.56 -6.94 19.31
CA MET A 394 24.80 -7.03 17.86
C MET A 394 25.50 -5.78 17.35
N SER A 395 25.01 -4.59 17.71
CA SER A 395 25.60 -3.31 17.27
C SER A 395 27.05 -3.13 17.73
N ARG A 396 27.40 -3.66 18.92
CA ARG A 396 28.75 -3.58 19.49
C ARG A 396 29.67 -4.73 19.04
N GLY A 397 29.12 -5.75 18.38
CA GLY A 397 29.87 -6.95 18.02
C GLY A 397 30.34 -7.77 19.23
N GLU A 398 29.50 -7.90 20.26
CA GLU A 398 29.85 -8.59 21.50
C GLU A 398 28.82 -9.66 21.93
N GLY A 399 29.23 -10.48 22.90
CA GLY A 399 28.35 -11.44 23.57
C GLY A 399 27.61 -12.38 22.61
N PHE A 400 26.36 -12.69 22.97
CA PHE A 400 25.49 -13.53 22.13
C PHE A 400 25.07 -12.83 20.82
N GLY A 401 25.17 -11.50 20.75
CA GLY A 401 24.86 -10.73 19.55
C GLY A 401 25.75 -11.10 18.36
N VAL A 402 27.00 -11.52 18.58
CA VAL A 402 27.89 -12.02 17.50
C VAL A 402 27.37 -13.29 16.84
N LEU A 403 26.64 -14.13 17.57
CA LEU A 403 26.07 -15.36 17.02
C LEU A 403 24.79 -15.05 16.25
N VAL A 404 23.91 -14.21 16.80
CA VAL A 404 22.66 -13.81 16.15
C VAL A 404 22.92 -12.94 14.92
N GLY A 405 23.90 -12.03 14.99
CA GLY A 405 24.29 -11.15 13.87
C GLY A 405 24.90 -11.85 12.66
N GLN A 406 25.11 -13.18 12.71
CA GLN A 406 25.50 -13.97 11.54
C GLN A 406 24.29 -14.52 10.75
N GLY A 407 23.06 -14.27 11.20
CA GLY A 407 21.83 -14.71 10.56
C GLY A 407 21.46 -16.18 10.85
N ILE A 408 20.20 -16.53 10.57
CA ILE A 408 19.62 -17.85 10.89
C ILE A 408 20.42 -19.00 10.28
N ARG A 409 20.91 -18.83 9.04
CA ARG A 409 21.70 -19.85 8.36
C ARG A 409 22.92 -20.29 9.17
N GLN A 410 23.66 -19.32 9.72
CA GLN A 410 24.82 -19.62 10.56
C GLN A 410 24.39 -20.08 11.95
N MET A 411 23.34 -19.50 12.52
CA MET A 411 22.81 -19.95 13.81
C MET A 411 22.39 -21.43 13.80
N LYS A 412 21.71 -21.91 12.75
CA LYS A 412 21.36 -23.34 12.57
C LYS A 412 22.60 -24.23 12.75
N ARG A 413 23.69 -23.89 12.05
CA ARG A 413 24.96 -24.63 12.14
C ARG A 413 25.60 -24.53 13.52
N ILE A 414 25.75 -23.31 14.03
CA ILE A 414 26.41 -23.03 15.32
C ILE A 414 25.66 -23.71 16.47
N PHE A 415 24.33 -23.66 16.48
CA PHE A 415 23.52 -24.20 17.58
C PHE A 415 23.53 -25.73 17.56
N ALA A 416 23.56 -26.35 16.38
CA ALA A 416 23.79 -27.78 16.26
C ALA A 416 25.17 -28.18 16.79
N GLU A 417 26.24 -27.54 16.30
CA GLU A 417 27.63 -27.91 16.63
C GLU A 417 28.01 -27.58 18.07
N ARG A 418 27.58 -26.43 18.61
CA ARG A 418 28.05 -25.91 19.91
C ARG A 418 27.06 -26.12 21.06
N PHE A 419 25.76 -26.18 20.76
CA PHE A 419 24.71 -26.21 21.78
C PHE A 419 23.88 -27.50 21.78
N GLY A 420 24.17 -28.42 20.85
CA GLY A 420 23.53 -29.74 20.77
C GLY A 420 22.10 -29.72 20.24
N GLY A 421 21.73 -28.69 19.46
CA GLY A 421 20.42 -28.65 18.81
C GLY A 421 20.29 -29.68 17.69
N ASP A 422 19.11 -30.29 17.54
CA ASP A 422 18.83 -31.21 16.43
C ASP A 422 18.87 -30.44 15.08
N PRO A 423 19.78 -30.80 14.15
CA PRO A 423 19.89 -30.11 12.86
C PRO A 423 18.59 -30.08 12.07
N LYS A 424 17.77 -31.15 12.14
CA LYS A 424 16.51 -31.21 11.41
C LYS A 424 15.49 -30.22 11.99
N PHE A 425 15.33 -30.22 13.32
CA PHE A 425 14.49 -29.25 14.00
C PHE A 425 14.91 -27.81 13.70
N LEU A 426 16.20 -27.48 13.84
CA LEU A 426 16.72 -26.13 13.56
C LEU A 426 16.50 -25.71 12.10
N HIS A 427 16.66 -26.65 11.15
CA HIS A 427 16.36 -26.40 9.75
C HIS A 427 14.86 -26.12 9.52
N ASP A 428 13.99 -26.93 10.11
CA ASP A 428 12.54 -26.84 9.91
C ASP A 428 11.95 -25.55 10.50
N ILE A 429 12.42 -25.07 11.66
CA ILE A 429 11.90 -23.85 12.32
C ILE A 429 12.59 -22.55 11.90
N GLY A 430 13.79 -22.64 11.32
CA GLY A 430 14.58 -21.47 10.98
C GLY A 430 14.10 -20.80 9.70
N MET A 431 13.25 -19.79 9.85
CA MET A 431 12.57 -19.02 8.80
C MET A 431 13.54 -18.17 7.95
N GLU A 432 14.37 -18.85 7.17
CA GLU A 432 15.37 -18.29 6.26
C GLU A 432 15.49 -19.16 5.00
N ALA A 433 15.72 -18.50 3.87
CA ALA A 433 16.11 -19.15 2.61
C ALA A 433 17.12 -18.26 1.86
N LYS A 434 18.04 -18.86 1.10
CA LYS A 434 19.09 -18.15 0.35
C LYS A 434 19.96 -17.16 1.17
N GLY A 435 19.99 -17.30 2.49
CA GLY A 435 20.80 -16.51 3.40
C GLY A 435 20.07 -15.27 3.93
N LEU A 436 18.77 -15.16 3.66
CA LEU A 436 17.93 -14.04 4.09
C LEU A 436 16.70 -14.57 4.84
N GLU A 437 16.41 -13.93 5.96
CA GLU A 437 15.23 -14.18 6.79
C GLU A 437 13.92 -13.89 6.04
N TYR A 438 12.86 -14.64 6.35
CA TYR A 438 11.53 -14.40 5.79
C TYR A 438 10.95 -13.09 6.31
N SER A 439 10.36 -12.29 5.42
CA SER A 439 9.49 -11.17 5.81
C SER A 439 8.13 -11.64 6.34
N GLU A 440 7.40 -10.73 6.98
CA GLU A 440 6.47 -11.05 8.04
C GLU A 440 5.07 -11.45 7.56
N TYR A 441 4.94 -12.55 6.83
CA TYR A 441 3.66 -13.16 6.47
C TYR A 441 3.67 -14.69 6.61
N VAL A 442 2.70 -15.25 7.33
CA VAL A 442 2.59 -16.71 7.50
C VAL A 442 2.13 -17.36 6.19
N SER A 443 3.04 -18.06 5.51
CA SER A 443 2.78 -18.68 4.22
C SER A 443 2.20 -20.09 4.28
N LYS A 444 2.03 -20.71 5.46
CA LYS A 444 1.66 -22.14 5.63
C LYS A 444 0.48 -22.59 4.78
N GLU A 445 -0.51 -21.72 4.59
CA GLU A 445 -1.73 -22.05 3.85
C GLU A 445 -1.75 -21.48 2.41
N SER A 446 -0.79 -20.62 2.04
CA SER A 446 -0.70 -20.00 0.72
C SER A 446 0.46 -20.58 -0.08
N LEU A 447 0.14 -21.51 -0.97
CA LEU A 447 1.13 -22.09 -1.88
C LEU A 447 1.71 -21.03 -2.84
N ALA A 448 0.92 -20.00 -3.20
CA ALA A 448 1.43 -18.88 -3.99
C ALA A 448 2.47 -18.06 -3.21
N GLN A 449 2.21 -17.74 -1.94
CA GLN A 449 3.17 -16.98 -1.12
C GLN A 449 4.40 -17.83 -0.75
N GLN A 450 4.24 -19.14 -0.51
CA GLN A 450 5.36 -20.07 -0.28
C GLN A 450 6.37 -19.99 -1.43
N ALA A 451 5.90 -20.19 -2.66
CA ALA A 451 6.73 -20.12 -3.85
C ALA A 451 7.22 -18.68 -4.11
N GLY A 452 6.38 -17.68 -3.84
CA GLY A 452 6.75 -16.26 -3.94
C GLY A 452 7.96 -15.90 -3.10
N TYR A 453 8.06 -16.44 -1.88
CA TYR A 453 9.23 -16.31 -1.03
C TYR A 453 10.41 -17.13 -1.49
N ALA A 454 10.22 -18.44 -1.54
CA ALA A 454 11.34 -19.36 -1.71
C ALA A 454 11.95 -19.28 -3.12
N MET A 455 11.21 -18.87 -4.15
CA MET A 455 11.73 -18.67 -5.51
C MET A 455 12.29 -17.28 -5.79
N ALA A 456 12.11 -16.32 -4.88
CA ALA A 456 12.60 -14.96 -5.09
C ALA A 456 14.12 -14.97 -5.29
N GLN A 457 14.61 -14.25 -6.30
CA GLN A 457 16.03 -14.29 -6.67
C GLN A 457 16.94 -13.66 -5.61
N LYS A 458 16.36 -12.73 -4.84
CA LYS A 458 17.04 -11.98 -3.77
C LYS A 458 16.87 -12.62 -2.38
N GLY A 459 16.19 -13.77 -2.27
CA GLY A 459 15.77 -14.35 -0.99
C GLY A 459 14.33 -13.98 -0.59
N PRO A 460 13.79 -14.54 0.51
CA PRO A 460 12.37 -14.54 0.87
C PRO A 460 11.84 -13.20 1.39
N GLN A 461 11.81 -12.20 0.50
CA GLN A 461 11.09 -10.94 0.70
C GLN A 461 9.73 -10.96 0.01
N HIS A 462 8.72 -10.34 0.63
CA HIS A 462 7.38 -10.22 0.03
C HIS A 462 7.36 -9.18 -1.10
N ASP A 463 8.39 -8.34 -1.17
CA ASP A 463 8.54 -7.26 -2.14
C ASP A 463 8.41 -7.71 -3.59
N GLU A 464 8.89 -8.92 -3.90
CA GLU A 464 8.87 -9.52 -5.24
C GLU A 464 7.52 -10.17 -5.54
N ALA A 465 6.94 -10.87 -4.57
CA ALA A 465 5.67 -11.54 -4.70
C ALA A 465 4.85 -11.42 -3.41
N TRP A 466 3.95 -10.43 -3.38
CA TRP A 466 2.95 -10.29 -2.35
C TRP A 466 1.61 -10.81 -2.87
N LEU A 467 1.42 -12.11 -2.78
CA LEU A 467 0.27 -12.83 -3.36
C LEU A 467 -0.69 -13.36 -2.29
N ILE A 468 -0.35 -13.16 -1.02
CA ILE A 468 -1.07 -13.76 0.10
C ILE A 468 -2.55 -13.36 0.16
N PHE A 469 -2.88 -12.09 -0.10
CA PHE A 469 -4.27 -11.63 -0.20
C PHE A 469 -5.02 -12.29 -1.35
N MET A 470 -4.40 -12.37 -2.53
CA MET A 470 -5.03 -12.97 -3.70
C MET A 470 -5.33 -14.46 -3.49
N ASP A 471 -4.42 -15.18 -2.84
CA ASP A 471 -4.54 -16.63 -2.62
C ASP A 471 -5.46 -16.95 -1.43
N MET A 472 -5.25 -16.31 -0.27
CA MET A 472 -5.92 -16.68 0.98
C MET A 472 -7.19 -15.88 1.27
N VAL A 473 -7.18 -14.58 0.99
CA VAL A 473 -8.30 -13.69 1.32
C VAL A 473 -9.34 -13.73 0.20
N ASN A 474 -8.90 -13.48 -1.03
CA ASN A 474 -9.77 -13.36 -2.20
C ASN A 474 -9.97 -14.68 -2.95
N LYS A 475 -9.17 -15.72 -2.66
CA LYS A 475 -9.25 -17.06 -3.28
C LYS A 475 -9.24 -17.06 -4.81
N GLN A 476 -8.44 -16.17 -5.40
CA GLN A 476 -8.40 -15.91 -6.84
C GLN A 476 -7.51 -16.89 -7.64
N LEU A 477 -6.70 -17.70 -6.95
CA LEU A 477 -5.65 -18.53 -7.56
C LEU A 477 -5.91 -20.05 -7.39
N PRO A 478 -7.05 -20.64 -7.80
CA PRO A 478 -7.41 -22.02 -7.42
C PRO A 478 -6.55 -23.14 -8.03
N THR A 479 -5.78 -22.90 -9.10
CA THR A 479 -4.98 -23.94 -9.78
C THR A 479 -3.50 -23.59 -9.82
N PHE A 480 -2.64 -24.58 -10.09
CA PHE A 480 -1.21 -24.36 -10.25
C PHE A 480 -0.89 -23.42 -11.42
N GLU A 481 -1.64 -23.48 -12.52
CA GLU A 481 -1.45 -22.59 -13.67
C GLU A 481 -1.77 -21.14 -13.31
N LYS A 482 -2.85 -20.89 -12.57
CA LYS A 482 -3.18 -19.54 -12.10
C LYS A 482 -2.15 -19.02 -11.10
N LYS A 483 -1.67 -19.87 -10.19
CA LYS A 483 -0.58 -19.53 -9.28
C LYS A 483 0.71 -19.23 -10.04
N ALA A 484 1.05 -20.03 -11.05
CA ALA A 484 2.22 -19.83 -11.89
C ALA A 484 2.15 -18.52 -12.69
N GLU A 485 0.97 -18.17 -13.23
CA GLU A 485 0.76 -16.88 -13.90
C GLU A 485 0.94 -15.71 -12.93
N ALA A 486 0.41 -15.79 -11.71
CA ALA A 486 0.62 -14.75 -10.70
C ALA A 486 2.11 -14.63 -10.29
N LEU A 487 2.79 -15.75 -10.09
CA LEU A 487 4.22 -15.85 -9.79
C LEU A 487 5.14 -15.49 -10.97
N TYR A 488 4.56 -15.23 -12.14
CA TYR A 488 5.22 -14.60 -13.27
C TYR A 488 4.89 -13.10 -13.29
N TYR A 489 3.61 -12.74 -13.38
CA TYR A 489 3.15 -11.39 -13.64
C TYR A 489 3.55 -10.38 -12.55
N PHE A 490 3.27 -10.70 -11.27
CA PHE A 490 3.50 -9.76 -10.17
C PHE A 490 4.99 -9.51 -9.91
N PRO A 491 5.88 -10.54 -9.89
CA PRO A 491 7.32 -10.31 -9.82
C PRO A 491 7.89 -9.46 -10.95
N MET A 492 7.43 -9.67 -12.19
CA MET A 492 7.88 -8.85 -13.33
C MET A 492 7.51 -7.38 -13.10
N TRP A 493 6.25 -7.12 -12.76
CA TRP A 493 5.78 -5.77 -12.52
C TRP A 493 6.45 -5.10 -11.32
N ARG A 494 6.61 -5.82 -10.20
CA ARG A 494 7.30 -5.34 -9.00
C ARG A 494 8.79 -5.07 -9.25
N THR A 495 9.44 -5.86 -10.10
CA THR A 495 10.81 -5.61 -10.56
C THR A 495 10.87 -4.36 -11.42
N TRP A 496 9.91 -4.14 -12.32
CA TRP A 496 9.88 -2.96 -13.18
C TRP A 496 9.82 -1.65 -12.39
N PHE A 497 9.04 -1.58 -11.30
CA PHE A 497 9.06 -0.41 -10.41
C PHE A 497 10.46 -0.10 -9.88
N GLY A 498 11.20 -1.12 -9.45
CA GLY A 498 12.59 -0.96 -9.01
C GLY A 498 13.52 -0.47 -10.13
N LEU A 499 13.35 -0.98 -11.34
CA LEU A 499 14.13 -0.53 -12.51
C LEU A 499 13.87 0.94 -12.88
N MET A 500 12.65 1.44 -12.63
CA MET A 500 12.25 2.81 -12.96
C MET A 500 12.41 3.79 -11.78
N GLY A 501 12.80 3.31 -10.60
CA GLY A 501 12.89 4.15 -9.39
C GLY A 501 11.51 4.63 -8.88
N LEU A 502 10.47 3.81 -9.07
CA LEU A 502 9.09 4.12 -8.68
C LEU A 502 8.66 3.33 -7.44
N CYS A 503 7.81 3.93 -6.61
CA CYS A 503 7.13 3.21 -5.54
C CYS A 503 6.01 2.33 -6.12
N LYS A 504 5.87 1.12 -5.57
CA LYS A 504 4.85 0.16 -5.99
C LYS A 504 3.50 0.33 -5.29
N LEU A 505 3.47 0.95 -4.11
CA LEU A 505 2.23 1.08 -3.33
C LEU A 505 1.08 1.78 -4.07
N PRO A 506 1.34 2.86 -4.87
CA PRO A 506 0.26 3.49 -5.63
C PRO A 506 -0.37 2.58 -6.69
N TRP A 507 0.24 1.45 -7.06
CA TRP A 507 -0.31 0.55 -8.06
C TRP A 507 -1.51 -0.24 -7.56
N ASN A 508 -1.42 -0.89 -6.39
CA ASN A 508 -2.40 -1.90 -6.00
C ASN A 508 -2.84 -1.86 -4.53
N ASP A 509 -2.34 -0.93 -3.72
CA ASP A 509 -2.85 -0.74 -2.35
C ASP A 509 -4.15 0.07 -2.36
N VAL A 510 -4.18 1.16 -3.13
CA VAL A 510 -5.39 1.97 -3.32
C VAL A 510 -5.88 1.78 -4.74
N GLU A 511 -7.04 1.15 -4.93
CA GLU A 511 -7.59 0.83 -6.24
C GLU A 511 -8.64 1.86 -6.71
N PRO A 512 -8.78 2.11 -8.02
CA PRO A 512 -9.84 2.95 -8.58
C PRO A 512 -11.25 2.42 -8.25
N GLU A 513 -12.22 3.33 -8.07
CA GLU A 513 -13.63 2.97 -7.77
C GLU A 513 -14.28 2.06 -8.84
N ASP A 514 -13.81 2.15 -10.08
CA ASP A 514 -14.30 1.35 -11.20
C ASP A 514 -13.47 0.08 -11.47
N ASN A 515 -12.47 -0.23 -10.63
CA ASN A 515 -11.56 -1.36 -10.83
C ASN A 515 -12.31 -2.69 -11.00
N ALA A 516 -13.35 -2.93 -10.19
CA ALA A 516 -14.18 -4.13 -10.24
C ALA A 516 -14.93 -4.35 -11.58
N LYS A 517 -15.01 -3.35 -12.45
CA LYS A 517 -15.67 -3.46 -13.76
C LYS A 517 -14.74 -4.01 -14.84
N TRP A 518 -13.45 -4.09 -14.57
CA TRP A 518 -12.46 -4.58 -15.54
C TRP A 518 -12.44 -6.12 -15.57
N PRO A 519 -12.00 -6.74 -16.68
CA PRO A 519 -11.93 -8.21 -16.80
C PRO A 519 -10.95 -8.87 -15.82
N GLU A 520 -9.83 -8.22 -15.53
CA GLU A 520 -8.79 -8.68 -14.61
C GLU A 520 -8.55 -7.64 -13.50
N PRO A 521 -9.53 -7.43 -12.60
CA PRO A 521 -9.47 -6.36 -11.60
C PRO A 521 -8.29 -6.53 -10.63
N ASN A 522 -7.87 -7.77 -10.39
CA ASN A 522 -6.71 -8.09 -9.55
C ASN A 522 -5.36 -7.59 -10.10
N LYS A 523 -5.30 -7.09 -11.34
CA LYS A 523 -4.10 -6.47 -11.93
C LYS A 523 -4.14 -4.93 -11.90
N VAL A 524 -5.25 -4.36 -11.42
CA VAL A 524 -5.53 -2.92 -11.40
C VAL A 524 -5.32 -2.25 -12.76
N PRO A 525 -6.06 -2.63 -13.81
CA PRO A 525 -5.77 -2.24 -15.20
C PRO A 525 -5.75 -0.73 -15.44
N GLY A 526 -6.58 0.02 -14.72
CA GLY A 526 -6.57 1.49 -14.77
C GLY A 526 -5.23 2.09 -14.35
N HIS A 527 -4.56 1.52 -13.34
CA HIS A 527 -3.23 1.98 -12.95
C HIS A 527 -2.15 1.51 -13.91
N VAL A 528 -2.25 0.27 -14.43
CA VAL A 528 -1.34 -0.25 -15.48
C VAL A 528 -1.33 0.68 -16.70
N GLU A 529 -2.51 1.09 -17.18
CA GLU A 529 -2.64 2.08 -18.26
C GLU A 529 -1.93 3.40 -17.90
N GLY A 530 -2.02 3.83 -16.64
CA GLY A 530 -1.31 5.02 -16.15
C GLY A 530 0.21 4.90 -16.30
N TYR A 531 0.79 3.74 -15.96
CA TYR A 531 2.23 3.48 -16.08
C TYR A 531 2.70 3.32 -17.53
N GLU A 532 1.89 2.75 -18.42
CA GLU A 532 2.14 2.74 -19.87
C GLU A 532 2.27 4.16 -20.43
N ASN A 533 1.35 5.04 -20.03
CA ASN A 533 1.36 6.44 -20.45
C ASN A 533 2.48 7.25 -19.79
N PHE A 534 2.84 6.94 -18.54
CA PHE A 534 4.01 7.52 -17.88
C PHE A 534 5.28 7.20 -18.67
N LEU A 535 5.55 5.92 -18.95
CA LEU A 535 6.76 5.52 -19.68
C LEU A 535 6.80 6.13 -21.08
N SER A 536 5.68 6.01 -21.81
CA SER A 536 5.57 6.56 -23.17
C SER A 536 5.72 8.08 -23.22
N GLY A 537 5.19 8.80 -22.23
CA GLY A 537 5.33 10.26 -22.13
C GLY A 537 6.73 10.68 -21.67
N MET A 538 7.42 9.87 -20.88
CA MET A 538 8.77 10.19 -20.41
C MET A 538 9.80 10.08 -21.53
N ILE A 539 9.85 8.95 -22.22
CA ILE A 539 10.94 8.63 -23.17
C ILE A 539 10.50 8.61 -24.64
N GLY A 540 9.21 8.82 -24.93
CA GLY A 540 8.65 8.77 -26.27
C GLY A 540 8.39 7.33 -26.77
N GLY A 541 7.31 7.13 -27.51
CA GLY A 541 6.87 5.83 -28.01
C GLY A 541 5.43 5.48 -27.60
N ASP A 542 5.01 4.24 -27.87
CA ASP A 542 3.72 3.69 -27.41
C ASP A 542 3.95 2.34 -26.71
N PHE A 543 4.46 2.40 -25.49
CA PHE A 543 4.73 1.21 -24.68
C PHE A 543 3.42 0.65 -24.12
N LYS A 544 3.27 -0.68 -24.20
CA LYS A 544 2.18 -1.43 -23.58
C LYS A 544 2.70 -2.32 -22.45
N ILE A 545 1.79 -2.89 -21.68
CA ILE A 545 2.07 -3.82 -20.59
C ILE A 545 3.03 -4.93 -21.00
N GLN A 546 2.90 -5.48 -22.21
CA GLN A 546 3.79 -6.56 -22.68
C GLN A 546 5.24 -6.09 -22.85
N ASP A 547 5.45 -4.85 -23.32
CA ASP A 547 6.78 -4.27 -23.45
C ASP A 547 7.40 -4.07 -22.07
N ILE A 548 6.61 -3.56 -21.12
CA ILE A 548 7.03 -3.34 -19.74
C ILE A 548 7.41 -4.66 -19.06
N LEU A 549 6.55 -5.69 -19.15
CA LEU A 549 6.83 -7.01 -18.59
C LEU A 549 8.11 -7.60 -19.19
N LYS A 550 8.31 -7.46 -20.51
CA LYS A 550 9.51 -7.93 -21.20
C LYS A 550 10.78 -7.24 -20.71
N MET A 551 10.73 -5.95 -20.34
CA MET A 551 11.87 -5.24 -19.75
C MET A 551 12.32 -5.89 -18.45
N SER A 552 11.38 -6.14 -17.53
CA SER A 552 11.66 -6.82 -16.25
C SER A 552 12.02 -8.28 -16.41
N GLU A 553 11.38 -9.01 -17.33
CA GLU A 553 11.64 -10.44 -17.58
C GLU A 553 13.06 -10.69 -18.05
N ARG A 554 13.59 -9.77 -18.87
CA ARG A 554 15.00 -9.77 -19.25
C ARG A 554 15.93 -9.71 -18.04
N VAL A 555 15.71 -8.75 -17.14
CA VAL A 555 16.54 -8.56 -15.94
C VAL A 555 16.40 -9.74 -15.00
N TYR A 556 15.18 -10.24 -14.82
CA TYR A 556 14.90 -11.34 -13.91
C TYR A 556 15.59 -12.65 -14.35
N ASN A 557 15.53 -12.98 -15.63
CA ASN A 557 16.25 -14.13 -16.17
C ASN A 557 17.76 -13.94 -16.12
N PHE A 558 18.25 -12.72 -16.34
CA PHE A 558 19.67 -12.42 -16.19
C PHE A 558 20.16 -12.60 -14.74
N GLN A 559 19.37 -12.18 -13.75
CA GLN A 559 19.63 -12.45 -12.33
C GLN A 559 19.66 -13.96 -12.04
N ARG A 560 18.76 -14.75 -12.65
CA ARG A 560 18.79 -16.21 -12.50
C ARG A 560 20.05 -16.82 -13.09
N VAL A 561 20.48 -16.40 -14.29
CA VAL A 561 21.75 -16.86 -14.88
C VAL A 561 22.96 -16.44 -14.03
N PHE A 562 22.92 -15.23 -13.45
CA PHE A 562 23.94 -14.79 -12.50
C PHE A 562 24.00 -15.72 -11.29
N ALA A 563 22.86 -16.09 -10.69
CA ALA A 563 22.81 -17.05 -9.58
C ALA A 563 23.39 -18.42 -9.98
N ILE A 564 23.05 -18.92 -11.17
CA ILE A 564 23.60 -20.18 -11.72
C ILE A 564 25.13 -20.08 -11.87
N ARG A 565 25.63 -18.98 -12.41
CA ARG A 565 27.07 -18.74 -12.56
C ARG A 565 27.80 -18.76 -11.21
N MET A 566 27.14 -18.31 -10.14
CA MET A 566 27.66 -18.34 -8.77
C MET A 566 27.49 -19.70 -8.07
N GLY A 567 27.00 -20.73 -8.77
CA GLY A 567 26.80 -22.08 -8.24
C GLY A 567 25.45 -22.32 -7.57
N HIS A 568 24.56 -21.33 -7.59
CA HIS A 568 23.20 -21.35 -7.02
C HIS A 568 22.15 -21.49 -8.14
N GLY A 569 20.92 -21.04 -7.89
CA GLY A 569 19.85 -21.04 -8.89
C GLY A 569 19.37 -22.43 -9.25
N ARG A 570 19.51 -23.38 -8.33
CA ARG A 570 19.05 -24.76 -8.50
C ARG A 570 17.67 -24.94 -7.88
N ARG A 571 17.01 -26.04 -8.20
CA ARG A 571 15.69 -26.36 -7.63
C ARG A 571 15.73 -26.45 -6.10
N GLU A 572 16.82 -26.99 -5.53
CA GLU A 572 17.02 -27.05 -4.08
C GLU A 572 17.18 -25.66 -3.43
N ASP A 573 17.72 -24.67 -4.14
CA ASP A 573 17.85 -23.29 -3.65
C ASP A 573 16.49 -22.57 -3.59
N ASP A 574 15.50 -23.08 -4.32
CA ASP A 574 14.13 -22.58 -4.36
C ASP A 574 13.22 -23.30 -3.35
N ARG A 575 13.80 -23.95 -2.33
CA ARG A 575 13.06 -24.54 -1.20
C ARG A 575 13.21 -23.69 0.07
N GLY A 576 12.08 -23.50 0.76
CA GLY A 576 12.02 -22.87 2.07
C GLY A 576 12.06 -23.88 3.24
N PRO A 577 12.16 -23.40 4.49
CA PRO A 577 12.03 -24.25 5.67
C PRO A 577 10.61 -24.81 5.78
N TYR A 578 10.45 -25.98 6.39
CA TYR A 578 9.14 -26.62 6.48
C TYR A 578 8.12 -25.79 7.27
N ARG A 579 8.55 -24.96 8.23
CA ARG A 579 7.69 -24.00 8.95
C ARG A 579 6.93 -23.04 8.02
N ALA A 580 7.49 -22.71 6.85
CA ALA A 580 6.82 -21.89 5.85
C ALA A 580 5.68 -22.65 5.12
N MET A 581 5.72 -23.98 5.16
CA MET A 581 4.75 -24.87 4.51
C MET A 581 3.75 -25.46 5.49
N GLY A 582 4.11 -25.77 6.73
CA GLY A 582 3.22 -26.45 7.68
C GLY A 582 3.67 -26.40 9.15
N PRO A 583 2.92 -27.06 10.05
CA PRO A 583 3.25 -27.10 11.47
C PRO A 583 4.45 -28.02 11.71
N VAL A 584 5.51 -27.52 12.37
CA VAL A 584 6.73 -28.29 12.68
C VAL A 584 6.62 -29.02 14.00
N THR A 585 5.89 -28.45 14.96
CA THR A 585 5.71 -28.98 16.32
C THR A 585 4.27 -29.42 16.59
N ALA A 586 4.08 -30.26 17.60
CA ALA A 586 2.76 -30.66 18.07
C ALA A 586 1.95 -29.45 18.58
N GLU A 587 2.60 -28.49 19.24
CA GLU A 587 1.98 -27.24 19.69
C GLU A 587 1.31 -26.50 18.52
N GLU A 588 2.03 -26.34 17.41
CA GLU A 588 1.48 -25.69 16.21
C GLU A 588 0.31 -26.46 15.62
N TYR A 589 0.42 -27.80 15.50
CA TYR A 589 -0.66 -28.62 14.95
C TYR A 589 -1.92 -28.51 15.82
N GLU A 590 -1.77 -28.71 17.13
CA GLU A 590 -2.89 -28.71 18.07
C GLU A 590 -3.56 -27.35 18.20
N SER A 591 -2.80 -26.25 18.04
CA SER A 591 -3.36 -24.90 18.02
C SER A 591 -4.44 -24.69 16.93
N ARG A 592 -4.44 -25.55 15.89
CA ARG A 592 -5.42 -25.52 14.79
C ARG A 592 -5.88 -26.91 14.37
N ALA A 593 -6.00 -27.84 15.32
CA ALA A 593 -6.30 -29.24 15.04
C ALA A 593 -7.52 -29.42 14.13
N GLU A 594 -8.61 -28.67 14.35
CA GLU A 594 -9.83 -28.75 13.53
C GLU A 594 -9.54 -28.44 12.04
N ARG A 595 -8.72 -27.43 11.76
CA ARG A 595 -8.34 -27.05 10.39
C ARG A 595 -7.48 -28.13 9.74
N TYR A 596 -6.44 -28.59 10.44
CA TYR A 596 -5.51 -29.56 9.87
C TYR A 596 -6.15 -30.95 9.72
N ASP A 597 -6.97 -31.38 10.67
CA ASP A 597 -7.76 -32.62 10.56
C ASP A 597 -8.77 -32.52 9.41
N GLY A 598 -9.39 -31.35 9.20
CA GLY A 598 -10.23 -31.06 8.04
C GLY A 598 -9.48 -31.21 6.72
N GLN A 599 -8.28 -30.63 6.61
CA GLN A 599 -7.43 -30.76 5.42
C GLN A 599 -6.99 -32.21 5.16
N LEU A 600 -6.65 -32.98 6.20
CA LEU A 600 -6.33 -34.40 6.04
C LEU A 600 -7.50 -35.16 5.43
N LYS A 601 -8.74 -34.90 5.88
CA LYS A 601 -9.95 -35.52 5.33
C LYS A 601 -10.25 -35.05 3.91
N GLU A 602 -10.27 -33.74 3.69
CA GLU A 602 -10.78 -33.12 2.46
C GLU A 602 -9.76 -33.12 1.32
N LEU A 603 -8.48 -32.86 1.62
CA LEU A 603 -7.43 -32.71 0.62
C LEU A 603 -6.58 -33.98 0.49
N VAL A 604 -6.11 -34.53 1.61
CA VAL A 604 -5.24 -35.73 1.64
C VAL A 604 -6.04 -37.02 1.52
N LYS A 605 -7.36 -36.97 1.74
CA LYS A 605 -8.28 -38.12 1.73
C LYS A 605 -7.93 -39.20 2.76
N VAL A 606 -7.45 -38.78 3.93
CA VAL A 606 -7.10 -39.65 5.07
C VAL A 606 -7.94 -39.28 6.29
N ASP A 607 -8.49 -40.27 6.99
CA ASP A 607 -9.16 -40.05 8.27
C ASP A 607 -8.12 -39.83 9.39
N PRO A 608 -8.11 -38.66 10.07
CA PRO A 608 -7.24 -38.40 11.21
C PRO A 608 -7.65 -39.13 12.49
N ALA A 609 -8.86 -39.72 12.56
CA ALA A 609 -9.32 -40.41 13.76
C ALA A 609 -8.37 -41.56 14.15
N GLY A 610 -8.03 -41.65 15.44
CA GLY A 610 -7.15 -42.70 15.98
C GLY A 610 -5.65 -42.53 15.66
N LYS A 611 -5.24 -41.49 14.92
CA LYS A 611 -3.83 -41.18 14.66
C LYS A 611 -3.27 -40.25 15.72
N SER A 612 -2.00 -40.44 16.09
CA SER A 612 -1.29 -39.48 16.94
C SER A 612 -0.99 -38.19 16.18
N THR A 613 -0.79 -37.07 16.89
CA THR A 613 -0.40 -35.78 16.30
C THR A 613 0.83 -35.90 15.40
N ALA A 614 1.84 -36.68 15.82
CA ALA A 614 3.04 -36.92 15.01
C ALA A 614 2.73 -37.63 13.69
N GLN A 615 1.83 -38.61 13.69
CA GLN A 615 1.40 -39.29 12.46
C GLN A 615 0.61 -38.36 11.54
N LYS A 616 -0.28 -37.53 12.11
CA LYS A 616 -1.06 -36.54 11.37
C LYS A 616 -0.15 -35.49 10.71
N MET A 617 0.81 -34.96 11.45
CA MET A 617 1.80 -34.01 10.94
C MET A 617 2.66 -34.61 9.83
N ALA A 618 3.10 -35.87 9.95
CA ALA A 618 3.89 -36.53 8.91
C ALA A 618 3.11 -36.66 7.59
N LEU A 619 1.82 -37.06 7.66
CA LEU A 619 0.94 -37.13 6.49
C LEU A 619 0.72 -35.76 5.85
N LEU A 620 0.47 -34.73 6.68
CA LEU A 620 0.30 -33.37 6.21
C LEU A 620 1.59 -32.83 5.56
N ARG A 621 2.76 -33.12 6.14
CA ARG A 621 4.07 -32.75 5.59
C ARG A 621 4.29 -33.30 4.20
N GLN A 622 4.11 -34.61 4.04
CA GLN A 622 4.24 -35.24 2.75
C GLN A 622 3.36 -34.56 1.70
N TYR A 623 2.06 -34.38 2.01
CA TYR A 623 1.14 -33.72 1.08
C TYR A 623 1.57 -32.30 0.72
N ARG A 624 1.97 -31.49 1.71
CA ARG A 624 2.34 -30.08 1.47
C ARG A 624 3.63 -29.94 0.67
N GLU A 625 4.62 -30.79 0.92
CA GLU A 625 5.86 -30.84 0.13
C GLU A 625 5.55 -31.27 -1.32
N GLU A 626 4.66 -32.24 -1.54
CA GLU A 626 4.20 -32.63 -2.88
C GLU A 626 3.47 -31.49 -3.62
N GLN A 627 2.61 -30.73 -2.94
CA GLN A 627 1.97 -29.55 -3.53
C GLN A 627 2.99 -28.47 -3.90
N TYR A 628 4.03 -28.29 -3.07
CA TYR A 628 5.11 -27.34 -3.35
C TYR A 628 5.90 -27.70 -4.60
N GLU A 629 6.25 -28.97 -4.78
CA GLU A 629 6.89 -29.43 -6.01
C GLU A 629 6.00 -29.23 -7.25
N GLY A 630 4.69 -29.43 -7.11
CA GLY A 630 3.71 -29.19 -8.17
C GLY A 630 3.63 -27.73 -8.62
N VAL A 631 3.66 -26.77 -7.68
CA VAL A 631 3.67 -25.34 -8.05
C VAL A 631 5.00 -24.94 -8.69
N LEU A 632 6.15 -25.46 -8.22
CA LEU A 632 7.44 -25.19 -8.83
C LEU A 632 7.46 -25.63 -10.30
N ASP A 633 6.94 -26.81 -10.61
CA ASP A 633 6.87 -27.32 -11.98
C ASP A 633 6.03 -26.39 -12.88
N ALA A 634 4.88 -25.93 -12.38
CA ALA A 634 4.03 -25.01 -13.12
C ALA A 634 4.72 -23.65 -13.35
N VAL A 635 5.40 -23.11 -12.35
CA VAL A 635 6.10 -21.82 -12.44
C VAL A 635 7.31 -21.90 -13.39
N TYR A 636 8.14 -22.93 -13.28
CA TYR A 636 9.29 -23.11 -14.17
C TYR A 636 8.85 -23.26 -15.62
N LYS A 637 7.81 -24.07 -15.87
CA LYS A 637 7.21 -24.17 -17.20
C LYS A 637 6.74 -22.81 -17.70
N ARG A 638 6.06 -22.04 -16.85
CA ARG A 638 5.54 -20.71 -17.21
C ARG A 638 6.65 -19.70 -17.52
N ARG A 639 7.79 -19.79 -16.85
CA ARG A 639 8.97 -18.93 -17.06
C ARG A 639 9.86 -19.37 -18.22
N GLY A 640 9.56 -20.50 -18.87
CA GLY A 640 10.41 -21.06 -19.93
C GLY A 640 11.73 -21.61 -19.38
N TRP A 641 11.69 -22.25 -18.21
CA TRP A 641 12.83 -22.85 -17.54
C TRP A 641 12.74 -24.39 -17.61
N THR A 642 13.87 -25.07 -17.41
CA THR A 642 13.91 -26.52 -17.18
C THR A 642 13.20 -26.87 -15.87
N ARG A 643 12.89 -28.15 -15.65
CA ARG A 643 12.32 -28.64 -14.39
C ARG A 643 13.22 -28.42 -13.17
N ASN A 644 14.49 -28.11 -13.39
CA ASN A 644 15.48 -27.83 -12.36
C ASN A 644 15.73 -26.32 -12.17
N GLY A 645 14.93 -25.46 -12.82
CA GLY A 645 14.95 -24.01 -12.62
C GLY A 645 15.99 -23.26 -13.46
N THR A 646 16.51 -23.87 -14.54
CA THR A 646 17.47 -23.22 -15.44
C THR A 646 16.75 -22.60 -16.65
N PRO A 647 16.90 -21.29 -16.95
CA PRO A 647 16.32 -20.69 -18.16
C PRO A 647 16.78 -21.40 -19.43
N THR A 648 15.90 -21.68 -20.39
CA THR A 648 16.31 -22.37 -21.62
C THR A 648 16.98 -21.42 -22.62
N PRO A 649 17.84 -21.91 -23.53
CA PRO A 649 18.41 -21.10 -24.60
C PRO A 649 17.35 -20.38 -25.46
N GLU A 650 16.21 -21.02 -25.69
CA GLU A 650 15.09 -20.43 -26.43
C GLU A 650 14.49 -19.23 -25.68
N THR A 651 14.34 -19.34 -24.37
CA THR A 651 13.88 -18.25 -23.50
C THR A 651 14.88 -17.09 -23.52
N LEU A 652 16.18 -17.36 -23.40
CA LEU A 652 17.22 -16.33 -23.48
C LEU A 652 17.20 -15.59 -24.83
N LYS A 653 17.04 -16.33 -25.92
CA LYS A 653 16.94 -15.77 -27.28
C LYS A 653 15.68 -14.92 -27.45
N GLY A 654 14.53 -15.37 -26.93
CA GLY A 654 13.27 -14.60 -26.96
C GLY A 654 13.36 -13.26 -26.21
N LEU A 655 14.20 -13.20 -25.19
CA LEU A 655 14.47 -12.01 -24.37
C LEU A 655 15.61 -11.12 -24.91
N GLY A 656 16.38 -11.61 -25.88
CA GLY A 656 17.53 -10.91 -26.46
C GLY A 656 18.72 -10.81 -25.50
N ILE A 657 18.92 -11.82 -24.65
CA ILE A 657 20.05 -11.93 -23.70
C ILE A 657 20.86 -13.21 -23.92
N ASP A 658 20.75 -13.82 -25.09
CA ASP A 658 21.50 -14.98 -25.56
C ASP A 658 22.96 -14.64 -25.93
N TYR A 659 23.61 -13.77 -25.15
CA TYR A 659 25.04 -13.51 -25.30
C TYR A 659 25.81 -14.84 -25.18
N PRO A 660 26.89 -15.07 -25.96
CA PRO A 660 27.59 -16.37 -25.97
C PRO A 660 27.93 -16.89 -24.57
N TRP A 661 28.45 -16.02 -23.70
CA TRP A 661 28.81 -16.38 -22.33
C TRP A 661 27.61 -16.68 -21.42
N VAL A 662 26.43 -16.09 -21.65
CA VAL A 662 25.19 -16.40 -20.90
C VAL A 662 24.69 -17.78 -21.30
N VAL A 663 24.69 -18.07 -22.61
CA VAL A 663 24.27 -19.37 -23.15
C VAL A 663 25.21 -20.48 -22.67
N GLU A 664 26.52 -20.22 -22.60
CA GLU A 664 27.50 -21.15 -22.05
C GLU A 664 27.21 -21.54 -20.59
N VAL A 665 26.92 -20.56 -19.73
CA VAL A 665 26.55 -20.81 -18.32
C VAL A 665 25.34 -21.73 -18.23
N VAL A 666 24.27 -21.42 -18.97
CA VAL A 666 23.04 -22.22 -18.97
C VAL A 666 23.27 -23.61 -19.53
N LYS A 667 24.01 -23.76 -20.65
CA LYS A 667 24.29 -25.07 -21.24
C LYS A 667 25.13 -25.96 -20.33
N ALA A 668 26.15 -25.39 -19.69
CA ALA A 668 26.96 -26.10 -18.71
C ALA A 668 26.06 -26.65 -17.58
N ARG A 669 25.17 -25.80 -17.06
CA ARG A 669 24.22 -26.22 -16.02
C ARG A 669 23.25 -27.30 -16.49
N MET A 670 22.67 -27.16 -17.68
CA MET A 670 21.76 -28.16 -18.24
C MET A 670 22.44 -29.51 -18.49
N ALA A 671 23.74 -29.52 -18.82
CA ALA A 671 24.50 -30.76 -18.96
C ALA A 671 24.68 -31.49 -17.61
N GLU A 672 24.87 -30.74 -16.51
CA GLU A 672 24.88 -31.30 -15.15
C GLU A 672 23.51 -31.88 -14.78
N GLU A 673 22.42 -31.19 -15.13
CA GLU A 673 21.05 -31.63 -14.86
C GLU A 673 20.68 -32.94 -15.58
N GLY A 674 21.20 -33.18 -16.78
CA GLY A 674 20.96 -34.40 -17.55
C GLY A 674 21.89 -35.57 -17.19
N SER A 675 22.92 -35.32 -16.38
CA SER A 675 23.89 -36.33 -15.93
C SER A 675 23.61 -36.86 -14.52
N ALA A 676 22.60 -36.31 -13.84
CA ALA A 676 22.11 -36.69 -12.51
C ALA A 676 20.74 -37.37 -12.62
#